data_AF-A0A4Y7JCQ0-F1
#
_entry.id   AF-A0A4Y7JCQ0-F1
#
_cell.length_a   1.000
_cell.length_b   1.000
_cell.length_c   1.000
_cell.angle_alpha   90.00
_cell.angle_beta   90.00
_cell.angle_gamma   90.00
#
_symmetry.space_group_name_H-M   'P 1'
#
loop_
_entity.id
_entity.type
_entity.pdbx_description
1 polymer ?
#
loop_
_entity_poly.entity_id
_entity_poly.type
_entity_poly.pdbx_seq_one_letter_code
_entity_poly.pdbx_strand_id
1 'polypeptide(L)'
;MRGTGRRGTTNNPRDSDASFSSMGTTNQRSSSSMGRNPSIQINDKSYQNHALKSINSYLSSHSTSFHLKPPLPSAKDITSTLRFILFRLSFTDSSSSSSVKIEEDVPILLNFLNCPIRINKSVLKNPGIPHSWPSLLAVIHWLVQCCIYNDHIGSTTMTTTTRSLNDNKLLDYTLRSYSHYISGEDDEVDALDDEFIKKLESERMSVENKVKLLLEEITELEKKIESLRWAPSAREVLEKEKSMLEEDIKKFHAIINEYTSRIEIVDNELKVKEKELDAKVEENRRICEENDELKKRIEAQTVNMRDADRMKKELQAIERDITEAEVERSAWEEKAWDLDSQISHKFKELENLPIDCNQAIRRLKLGNEYQYLLNPEGSTPTDVLGIDYKTLKVALNALSEDIKKSSVAKFEELIFLQQQSTENAAKLEAKRNHLVELQSKIDMLESHLSLMRKESEDFTSKCAVEAKRMSEEVERERHNVEMMEREAEEFVKISKTKLQFTIKQQVEEIQMCARELLSLVDSASKYKEHMESIISDMKTALSETVEAVANAFEGSLPAGLGTSGAIQTLCPPNLFSTSTIPCESSSKETGLEQSEKKKNGSYLLDSLHTSRFCSCGRRHFIGFSATSLLPVSSSSNASDSQSNSNVHLLSPLISNLPQNLWAMLNRVHPPKPDWYEEFFALVMEKGMASYEDEILILKSVLMVNALVAIWKVAGYKEKLFSSLRGRKCKDVLELGIGTGPNLKYYAGDVGVHVYGVDPNKKMEKYAAAAALAAGLPSTNFYYTQAVGEALPANDASMDAVVGTLVLCSVKDVKATLKEVKRVLKPGGLYVFMEHVAAEGGTGLRFVQNVADPLQQLLADGCHLTRETGKYIFEAGFSDVNINKISVSSASYISPRVYGDFVLVLIQSLRLPIEKGLGYQ
;
A
#
# COMPACT_ATOMS: atom_id res chain seq x y z
N MET A 1 8.90 -50.88 -30.41
CA MET A 1 9.58 -50.49 -31.68
C MET A 1 10.46 -49.26 -31.42
N ARG A 2 11.35 -48.89 -32.36
CA ARG A 2 12.24 -47.71 -32.20
C ARG A 2 11.48 -46.39 -32.44
N GLY A 3 11.90 -45.31 -31.78
CA GLY A 3 11.33 -43.97 -31.97
C GLY A 3 11.74 -42.98 -30.86
N THR A 4 12.99 -42.52 -30.86
CA THR A 4 13.49 -41.54 -29.89
C THR A 4 12.97 -40.11 -30.19
N GLY A 5 12.60 -39.37 -29.14
CA GLY A 5 11.96 -38.06 -29.28
C GLY A 5 12.91 -36.91 -29.66
N ARG A 6 12.34 -35.84 -30.23
CA ARG A 6 12.97 -34.52 -30.39
C ARG A 6 12.43 -33.55 -29.34
N ARG A 7 13.32 -32.92 -28.56
CA ARG A 7 13.10 -31.56 -28.03
C ARG A 7 13.96 -30.60 -28.85
N GLY A 8 13.43 -29.42 -29.14
CA GLY A 8 14.19 -28.36 -29.80
C GLY A 8 14.93 -27.50 -28.79
N THR A 9 16.18 -27.14 -29.10
CA THR A 9 16.93 -26.06 -28.45
C THR A 9 17.57 -25.21 -29.54
N THR A 10 17.33 -23.91 -29.50
CA THR A 10 17.82 -22.94 -30.50
C THR A 10 19.22 -22.44 -30.11
N ASN A 11 20.25 -22.97 -30.74
CA ASN A 11 21.62 -22.44 -30.63
C ASN A 11 21.98 -21.67 -31.91
N ASN A 12 22.27 -20.37 -31.78
CA ASN A 12 22.96 -19.61 -32.82
C ASN A 12 24.43 -20.07 -32.88
N PRO A 13 24.95 -20.50 -34.04
CA PRO A 13 26.38 -20.40 -34.32
C PRO A 13 26.73 -18.91 -34.44
N ARG A 14 27.78 -18.45 -33.75
CA ARG A 14 28.40 -17.15 -34.04
C ARG A 14 29.35 -17.31 -35.23
N ASP A 15 29.50 -16.25 -36.02
CA ASP A 15 30.52 -16.14 -37.05
C ASP A 15 31.92 -16.31 -36.46
N SER A 16 32.83 -16.93 -37.22
CA SER A 16 34.24 -17.13 -36.83
C SER A 16 35.14 -17.28 -38.05
N ASP A 17 34.99 -16.34 -39.00
CA ASP A 17 36.00 -16.10 -40.03
C ASP A 17 37.16 -15.23 -39.50
N ALA A 18 38.29 -15.27 -40.21
CA ALA A 18 39.48 -14.43 -40.00
C ALA A 18 40.14 -14.47 -38.61
N SER A 19 41.08 -15.41 -38.42
CA SER A 19 42.12 -15.32 -37.38
C SER A 19 43.46 -15.88 -37.88
N PHE A 20 44.06 -15.19 -38.85
CA PHE A 20 45.37 -15.50 -39.43
C PHE A 20 46.27 -14.26 -39.51
N SER A 21 46.48 -13.59 -38.35
CA SER A 21 47.51 -12.56 -38.16
C SER A 21 47.71 -12.25 -36.67
N SER A 22 48.41 -13.12 -35.94
CA SER A 22 49.02 -12.76 -34.64
C SER A 22 50.19 -13.68 -34.28
N MET A 23 51.36 -13.37 -34.83
CA MET A 23 52.65 -13.77 -34.26
C MET A 23 53.49 -12.52 -34.09
N GLY A 24 53.38 -11.90 -32.92
CA GLY A 24 54.21 -10.76 -32.53
C GLY A 24 55.69 -11.13 -32.51
N THR A 25 56.56 -10.16 -32.81
CA THR A 25 58.01 -10.36 -32.95
C THR A 25 58.69 -10.57 -31.59
N THR A 26 58.87 -11.83 -31.18
CA THR A 26 59.74 -12.16 -30.03
C THR A 26 61.18 -12.37 -30.51
N ASN A 27 62.04 -11.39 -30.25
CA ASN A 27 63.42 -11.39 -30.73
C ASN A 27 64.35 -12.22 -29.82
N GLN A 28 64.46 -13.52 -30.07
CA GLN A 28 65.50 -14.36 -29.46
C GLN A 28 66.43 -14.97 -30.51
N ARG A 29 67.67 -14.48 -30.55
CA ARG A 29 68.79 -15.21 -31.15
C ARG A 29 69.19 -16.33 -30.19
N SER A 30 69.16 -17.57 -30.65
CA SER A 30 69.89 -18.68 -30.02
C SER A 30 70.66 -19.43 -31.10
N SER A 31 71.98 -19.48 -30.92
CA SER A 31 72.90 -20.05 -31.89
C SER A 31 72.84 -21.58 -31.86
N SER A 32 72.14 -22.18 -32.82
CA SER A 32 72.29 -23.60 -33.16
C SER A 32 73.30 -23.79 -34.29
N SER A 33 73.91 -24.97 -34.32
CA SER A 33 75.05 -25.36 -35.16
C SER A 33 74.97 -24.99 -36.65
N MET A 34 76.14 -24.76 -37.24
CA MET A 34 76.37 -24.59 -38.68
C MET A 34 76.04 -25.88 -39.45
N GLY A 35 74.76 -26.12 -39.74
CA GLY A 35 74.26 -27.36 -40.32
C GLY A 35 73.15 -27.11 -41.35
N ARG A 36 73.50 -27.35 -42.62
CA ARG A 36 72.65 -27.47 -43.83
C ARG A 36 71.25 -26.84 -43.78
N ASN A 37 70.99 -25.88 -44.68
CA ASN A 37 69.64 -25.39 -45.04
C ASN A 37 68.60 -26.52 -44.98
N PRO A 38 67.39 -26.30 -44.42
CA PRO A 38 66.31 -27.27 -44.48
C PRO A 38 66.05 -27.60 -45.95
N SER A 39 66.48 -28.79 -46.37
CA SER A 39 66.53 -29.14 -47.78
C SER A 39 65.11 -29.38 -48.26
N ILE A 40 64.48 -28.33 -48.81
CA ILE A 40 63.27 -28.44 -49.62
C ILE A 40 63.53 -29.61 -50.57
N GLN A 41 62.73 -30.67 -50.47
CA GLN A 41 62.88 -31.84 -51.32
C GLN A 41 62.29 -31.49 -52.68
N ILE A 42 62.97 -30.62 -53.41
CA ILE A 42 62.56 -30.04 -54.69
C ILE A 42 62.26 -31.15 -55.72
N ASN A 43 62.94 -32.29 -55.61
CA ASN A 43 62.74 -33.48 -56.44
C ASN A 43 61.58 -34.40 -56.00
N ASP A 44 60.91 -34.13 -54.87
CA ASP A 44 59.72 -34.88 -54.46
C ASP A 44 58.50 -34.50 -55.33
N LYS A 45 57.79 -35.54 -55.77
CA LYS A 45 56.57 -35.40 -56.57
C LYS A 45 55.40 -34.86 -55.74
N SER A 46 55.36 -35.06 -54.42
CA SER A 46 54.29 -34.46 -53.59
C SER A 46 54.45 -32.94 -53.54
N TYR A 47 55.66 -32.45 -53.21
CA TYR A 47 56.02 -31.03 -53.24
C TYR A 47 55.74 -30.39 -54.62
N GLN A 48 56.21 -30.99 -55.72
CA GLN A 48 55.99 -30.45 -57.06
C GLN A 48 54.50 -30.33 -57.43
N ASN A 49 53.68 -31.34 -57.09
CA ASN A 49 52.23 -31.28 -57.32
C ASN A 49 51.53 -30.23 -56.44
N HIS A 50 51.98 -30.04 -55.20
CA HIS A 50 51.46 -28.97 -54.33
C HIS A 50 51.83 -27.58 -54.86
N ALA A 51 53.10 -27.36 -55.22
CA ALA A 51 53.60 -26.12 -55.80
C ALA A 51 52.82 -25.74 -57.09
N LEU A 52 52.63 -26.69 -58.01
CA LEU A 52 51.82 -26.49 -59.22
C LEU A 52 50.37 -26.11 -58.93
N LYS A 53 49.72 -26.74 -57.94
CA LYS A 53 48.36 -26.37 -57.52
C LYS A 53 48.32 -24.96 -56.94
N SER A 54 49.27 -24.60 -56.09
CA SER A 54 49.37 -23.28 -55.45
C SER A 54 49.57 -22.16 -56.48
N ILE A 55 50.51 -22.34 -57.43
CA ILE A 55 50.75 -21.37 -58.52
C ILE A 55 49.51 -21.22 -59.40
N ASN A 56 48.92 -22.33 -59.87
CA ASN A 56 47.76 -22.27 -60.74
C ASN A 56 46.53 -21.67 -60.03
N SER A 57 46.39 -21.85 -58.71
CA SER A 57 45.34 -21.19 -57.90
C SER A 57 45.51 -19.67 -57.91
N TYR A 58 46.72 -19.16 -57.69
CA TYR A 58 47.02 -17.71 -57.71
C TYR A 58 46.91 -17.08 -59.11
N LEU A 59 47.28 -17.83 -60.16
CA LEU A 59 47.07 -17.43 -61.55
C LEU A 59 45.57 -17.36 -61.90
N SER A 60 44.76 -18.27 -61.35
CA SER A 60 43.31 -18.31 -61.56
C SER A 60 42.58 -17.19 -60.81
N SER A 61 42.98 -16.88 -59.57
CA SER A 61 42.37 -15.79 -58.77
C SER A 61 42.58 -14.40 -59.37
N HIS A 62 43.52 -14.27 -60.33
CA HIS A 62 43.80 -13.04 -61.06
C HIS A 62 43.43 -13.13 -62.56
N SER A 63 42.52 -14.04 -62.91
CA SER A 63 41.93 -14.17 -64.26
C SER A 63 42.92 -14.32 -65.42
N THR A 64 44.12 -14.85 -65.16
CA THR A 64 45.13 -15.07 -66.21
C THR A 64 44.73 -16.22 -67.14
N SER A 65 45.04 -16.11 -68.43
CA SER A 65 44.58 -17.04 -69.49
C SER A 65 45.50 -18.26 -69.71
N PHE A 66 46.43 -18.53 -68.79
CA PHE A 66 47.44 -19.58 -68.92
C PHE A 66 47.68 -20.32 -67.58
N HIS A 67 48.01 -21.61 -67.67
CA HIS A 67 48.24 -22.47 -66.52
C HIS A 67 49.40 -23.43 -66.77
N LEU A 68 50.18 -23.73 -65.73
CA LEU A 68 51.29 -24.68 -65.77
C LEU A 68 50.74 -26.11 -65.69
N LYS A 69 50.82 -26.86 -66.80
CA LYS A 69 50.34 -28.26 -66.91
C LYS A 69 51.44 -29.28 -66.54
N PRO A 70 51.14 -30.31 -65.73
CA PRO A 70 52.06 -31.42 -65.49
C PRO A 70 52.12 -32.39 -66.70
N PRO A 71 53.17 -33.23 -66.82
CA PRO A 71 54.32 -33.33 -65.91
C PRO A 71 55.37 -32.23 -66.11
N LEU A 72 55.37 -31.55 -67.26
CA LEU A 72 56.33 -30.51 -67.63
C LEU A 72 55.63 -29.46 -68.52
N PRO A 73 55.48 -28.20 -68.08
CA PRO A 73 54.76 -27.19 -68.85
C PRO A 73 55.59 -26.60 -70.01
N SER A 74 54.90 -25.94 -70.94
CA SER A 74 55.56 -25.27 -72.08
C SER A 74 56.45 -24.12 -71.60
N ALA A 75 57.60 -23.94 -72.25
CA ALA A 75 58.48 -22.79 -72.03
C ALA A 75 57.71 -21.46 -72.13
N LYS A 76 56.75 -21.35 -73.08
CA LYS A 76 55.90 -20.16 -73.24
C LYS A 76 55.07 -19.86 -71.99
N ASP A 77 54.53 -20.89 -71.34
CA ASP A 77 53.64 -20.74 -70.17
C ASP A 77 54.46 -20.37 -68.93
N ILE A 78 55.66 -20.95 -68.78
CA ILE A 78 56.63 -20.61 -67.73
C ILE A 78 57.09 -19.15 -67.87
N THR A 79 57.50 -18.76 -69.09
CA THR A 79 57.88 -17.39 -69.46
C THR A 79 56.76 -16.38 -69.19
N SER A 80 55.50 -16.74 -69.49
CA SER A 80 54.34 -15.86 -69.23
C SER A 80 54.05 -15.73 -67.73
N THR A 81 54.17 -16.82 -66.98
CA THR A 81 54.04 -16.83 -65.51
C THR A 81 55.07 -15.92 -64.84
N LEU A 82 56.34 -16.00 -65.26
CA LEU A 82 57.41 -15.15 -64.71
C LEU A 82 57.20 -13.65 -64.99
N ARG A 83 56.70 -13.28 -66.19
CA ARG A 83 56.36 -11.88 -66.49
C ARG A 83 55.20 -11.34 -65.64
N PHE A 84 54.15 -12.14 -65.45
CA PHE A 84 53.02 -11.75 -64.60
C PHE A 84 53.45 -11.51 -63.14
N ILE A 85 54.34 -12.36 -62.62
CA ILE A 85 54.93 -12.21 -61.28
C ILE A 85 55.79 -10.94 -61.17
N LEU A 86 56.66 -10.66 -62.15
CA LEU A 86 57.48 -9.43 -62.19
C LEU A 86 56.63 -8.15 -62.14
N PHE A 87 55.56 -8.11 -62.94
CA PHE A 87 54.60 -7.00 -62.96
C PHE A 87 53.90 -6.82 -61.61
N ARG A 88 53.47 -7.91 -60.96
CA ARG A 88 52.75 -7.86 -59.66
C ARG A 88 53.61 -7.50 -58.45
N LEU A 89 54.94 -7.53 -58.60
CA LEU A 89 55.90 -7.03 -57.61
C LEU A 89 56.40 -5.61 -57.95
N SER A 90 55.70 -4.89 -58.84
CA SER A 90 56.02 -3.53 -59.30
C SER A 90 57.44 -3.37 -59.85
N PHE A 91 58.05 -4.45 -60.34
CA PHE A 91 59.44 -4.45 -60.83
C PHE A 91 59.58 -4.04 -62.30
N THR A 92 58.46 -3.82 -63.00
CA THR A 92 58.40 -3.38 -64.40
C THR A 92 57.16 -2.53 -64.66
N ASP A 93 57.32 -1.32 -65.19
CA ASP A 93 56.20 -0.46 -65.58
C ASP A 93 55.45 -0.93 -66.83
N SER A 94 54.13 -0.73 -66.82
CA SER A 94 53.16 -1.07 -67.88
C SER A 94 53.50 -0.51 -69.27
N SER A 95 54.36 0.51 -69.34
CA SER A 95 54.72 1.27 -70.54
C SER A 95 55.81 0.63 -71.41
N SER A 96 56.48 -0.43 -70.93
CA SER A 96 57.72 -0.98 -71.51
C SER A 96 57.57 -2.37 -72.16
N SER A 97 56.41 -2.63 -72.78
CA SER A 97 55.89 -3.97 -73.11
C SER A 97 56.69 -4.84 -74.10
N SER A 98 57.81 -4.37 -74.67
CA SER A 98 58.44 -4.96 -75.86
C SER A 98 59.77 -5.70 -75.64
N SER A 99 60.46 -5.58 -74.50
CA SER A 99 61.79 -6.23 -74.32
C SER A 99 62.17 -6.67 -72.89
N VAL A 100 61.24 -7.22 -72.10
CA VAL A 100 61.56 -7.85 -70.79
C VAL A 100 62.46 -9.07 -70.98
N LYS A 101 63.72 -8.97 -70.53
CA LYS A 101 64.74 -10.02 -70.60
C LYS A 101 64.78 -10.81 -69.29
N ILE A 102 63.85 -11.74 -69.15
CA ILE A 102 63.68 -12.62 -67.97
C ILE A 102 64.99 -13.26 -67.47
N GLU A 103 65.93 -13.58 -68.38
CA GLU A 103 67.27 -14.10 -68.04
C GLU A 103 68.17 -13.16 -67.23
N GLU A 104 67.90 -11.85 -67.28
CA GLU A 104 68.68 -10.80 -66.64
C GLU A 104 67.87 -10.18 -65.48
N ASP A 105 66.57 -9.97 -65.70
CA ASP A 105 65.65 -9.34 -64.74
C ASP A 105 65.34 -10.26 -63.54
N VAL A 106 65.08 -11.55 -63.77
CA VAL A 106 64.72 -12.48 -62.67
C VAL A 106 65.89 -12.72 -61.70
N PRO A 107 67.15 -12.93 -62.12
CA PRO A 107 68.28 -13.00 -61.18
C PRO A 107 68.46 -11.74 -60.33
N ILE A 108 68.14 -10.55 -60.86
CA ILE A 108 68.18 -9.29 -60.09
C ILE A 108 67.08 -9.30 -59.02
N LEU A 109 65.84 -9.62 -59.39
CA LEU A 109 64.72 -9.76 -58.43
C LEU A 109 65.02 -10.80 -57.33
N LEU A 110 65.56 -11.96 -57.70
CA LEU A 110 65.87 -13.04 -56.75
C LEU A 110 66.98 -12.65 -55.77
N ASN A 111 67.95 -11.82 -56.20
CA ASN A 111 68.94 -11.24 -55.29
C ASN A 111 68.32 -10.15 -54.40
N PHE A 112 67.50 -9.25 -54.96
CA PHE A 112 66.85 -8.16 -54.22
C PHE A 112 65.93 -8.70 -53.10
N LEU A 113 65.19 -9.77 -53.37
CA LEU A 113 64.31 -10.43 -52.40
C LEU A 113 65.02 -11.50 -51.53
N ASN A 114 66.36 -11.63 -51.62
CA ASN A 114 67.16 -12.64 -50.91
C ASN A 114 66.61 -14.08 -51.04
N CYS A 115 66.31 -14.53 -52.26
CA CYS A 115 65.74 -15.85 -52.51
C CYS A 115 66.66 -16.99 -52.02
N PRO A 116 66.16 -17.94 -51.20
CA PRO A 116 66.98 -19.03 -50.67
C PRO A 116 67.35 -20.11 -51.70
N ILE A 117 66.78 -20.06 -52.92
CA ILE A 117 66.95 -21.07 -53.96
C ILE A 117 67.84 -20.52 -55.08
N ARG A 118 69.03 -21.10 -55.28
CA ARG A 118 69.96 -20.68 -56.34
C ARG A 118 69.61 -21.30 -57.68
N ILE A 119 69.52 -20.47 -58.72
CA ILE A 119 69.32 -20.87 -60.12
C ILE A 119 70.39 -20.21 -61.00
N ASN A 120 70.96 -20.98 -61.93
CA ASN A 120 71.92 -20.48 -62.91
C ASN A 120 71.20 -19.85 -64.11
N LYS A 121 71.77 -18.77 -64.69
CA LYS A 121 71.21 -18.05 -65.86
C LYS A 121 70.91 -18.96 -67.08
N SER A 122 71.59 -20.09 -67.20
CA SER A 122 71.34 -21.12 -68.23
C SER A 122 69.97 -21.80 -68.10
N VAL A 123 69.39 -21.89 -66.90
CA VAL A 123 68.05 -22.48 -66.67
C VAL A 123 66.94 -21.57 -67.18
N LEU A 124 67.12 -20.24 -67.10
CA LEU A 124 66.14 -19.27 -67.58
C LEU A 124 66.10 -19.16 -69.11
N LYS A 125 67.19 -19.52 -69.80
CA LYS A 125 67.24 -19.65 -71.27
C LYS A 125 66.32 -20.76 -71.77
N ASN A 126 66.44 -21.95 -71.19
CA ASN A 126 65.68 -23.14 -71.58
C ASN A 126 64.86 -23.67 -70.38
N PRO A 127 63.75 -22.99 -69.98
CA PRO A 127 63.03 -23.31 -68.75
C PRO A 127 62.32 -24.67 -68.74
N GLY A 128 62.13 -25.30 -69.92
CA GLY A 128 61.48 -26.60 -70.10
C GLY A 128 62.41 -27.82 -70.04
N ILE A 129 63.56 -27.76 -69.35
CA ILE A 129 64.48 -28.91 -69.23
C ILE A 129 64.09 -29.77 -68.00
N PRO A 130 63.83 -31.09 -68.14
CA PRO A 130 63.35 -31.95 -67.04
C PRO A 130 64.21 -31.93 -65.77
N HIS A 131 65.54 -31.85 -65.90
CA HIS A 131 66.46 -31.84 -64.75
C HIS A 131 66.56 -30.48 -64.04
N SER A 132 66.08 -29.40 -64.66
CA SER A 132 66.14 -28.03 -64.10
C SER A 132 64.77 -27.49 -63.70
N TRP A 133 63.70 -28.06 -64.26
CA TRP A 133 62.32 -27.71 -63.95
C TRP A 133 61.97 -27.75 -62.45
N PRO A 134 62.39 -28.76 -61.64
CA PRO A 134 62.07 -28.79 -60.21
C PRO A 134 62.52 -27.52 -59.47
N SER A 135 63.76 -27.07 -59.67
CA SER A 135 64.30 -25.86 -59.03
C SER A 135 63.60 -24.60 -59.52
N LEU A 136 63.27 -24.52 -60.81
CA LEU A 136 62.55 -23.39 -61.39
C LEU A 136 61.11 -23.30 -60.87
N LEU A 137 60.42 -24.44 -60.74
CA LEU A 137 59.09 -24.54 -60.14
C LEU A 137 59.11 -24.08 -58.66
N ALA A 138 60.13 -24.47 -57.90
CA ALA A 138 60.28 -24.05 -56.51
C ALA A 138 60.48 -22.52 -56.38
N VAL A 139 61.24 -21.90 -57.29
CA VAL A 139 61.37 -20.42 -57.36
C VAL A 139 60.07 -19.74 -57.78
N ILE A 140 59.36 -20.25 -58.78
CA ILE A 140 58.07 -19.68 -59.20
C ILE A 140 57.05 -19.79 -58.06
N HIS A 141 57.03 -20.91 -57.32
CA HIS A 141 56.17 -21.08 -56.15
C HIS A 141 56.50 -20.10 -55.04
N TRP A 142 57.79 -19.92 -54.71
CA TRP A 142 58.25 -18.96 -53.72
C TRP A 142 57.90 -17.51 -54.10
N LEU A 143 58.15 -17.10 -55.34
CA LEU A 143 57.76 -15.77 -55.83
C LEU A 143 56.24 -15.55 -55.76
N VAL A 144 55.42 -16.56 -56.06
CA VAL A 144 53.96 -16.49 -55.88
C VAL A 144 53.58 -16.31 -54.40
N GLN A 145 54.27 -16.94 -53.45
CA GLN A 145 54.04 -16.66 -52.02
C GLN A 145 54.38 -15.20 -51.66
N CYS A 146 55.45 -14.64 -52.22
CA CYS A 146 55.78 -13.22 -52.05
C CYS A 146 54.68 -12.31 -52.60
N CYS A 147 54.11 -12.62 -53.78
CA CYS A 147 52.98 -11.86 -54.32
C CYS A 147 51.73 -11.94 -53.43
N ILE A 148 51.34 -13.14 -52.98
CA ILE A 148 50.22 -13.35 -52.06
C ILE A 148 50.38 -12.52 -50.77
N TYR A 149 51.60 -12.51 -50.20
CA TYR A 149 51.89 -11.75 -48.99
C TYR A 149 51.83 -10.23 -49.21
N ASN A 150 52.34 -9.75 -50.35
CA ASN A 150 52.27 -8.34 -50.73
C ASN A 150 50.81 -7.86 -50.95
N ASP A 151 49.99 -8.68 -51.60
CA ASP A 151 48.56 -8.43 -51.79
C ASP A 151 47.83 -8.31 -50.43
N HIS A 152 48.15 -9.18 -49.47
CA HIS A 152 47.61 -9.13 -48.10
C HIS A 152 48.06 -7.88 -47.32
N ILE A 153 49.33 -7.47 -47.44
CA ILE A 153 49.81 -6.23 -46.82
C ILE A 153 49.03 -5.04 -47.38
N GLY A 154 48.91 -4.92 -48.70
CA GLY A 154 48.20 -3.82 -49.36
C GLY A 154 46.75 -3.69 -48.88
N SER A 155 46.04 -4.81 -48.75
CA SER A 155 44.67 -4.81 -48.21
C SER A 155 44.58 -4.39 -46.73
N THR A 156 45.65 -4.55 -45.95
CA THR A 156 45.65 -4.32 -44.49
C THR A 156 46.15 -2.92 -44.13
N THR A 157 47.19 -2.42 -44.78
CA THR A 157 47.68 -1.04 -44.57
C THR A 157 46.69 -0.01 -45.10
N MET A 158 45.99 -0.29 -46.23
CA MET A 158 44.93 0.60 -46.72
C MET A 158 43.80 0.80 -45.71
N THR A 159 43.43 -0.20 -44.90
CA THR A 159 42.40 -0.04 -43.84
C THR A 159 42.91 0.60 -42.55
N THR A 160 44.17 0.38 -42.18
CA THR A 160 44.73 0.87 -40.90
C THR A 160 45.29 2.28 -41.04
N THR A 161 46.02 2.57 -42.10
CA THR A 161 46.70 3.85 -42.33
C THR A 161 45.70 4.96 -42.69
N THR A 162 44.69 4.68 -43.54
CA THR A 162 43.66 5.68 -43.86
C THR A 162 42.88 6.11 -42.62
N ARG A 163 42.53 5.16 -41.73
CA ARG A 163 41.85 5.46 -40.47
C ARG A 163 42.71 6.30 -39.53
N SER A 164 43.98 5.93 -39.34
CA SER A 164 44.90 6.68 -38.46
C SER A 164 45.31 8.06 -39.00
N LEU A 165 45.21 8.31 -40.31
CA LEU A 165 45.47 9.61 -40.92
C LEU A 165 44.22 10.50 -40.91
N ASN A 166 43.05 9.96 -41.28
CA ASN A 166 41.78 10.72 -41.31
C ASN A 166 41.36 11.24 -39.93
N ASP A 167 41.67 10.52 -38.85
CA ASP A 167 41.37 10.97 -37.48
C ASP A 167 42.22 12.19 -37.05
N ASN A 168 43.38 12.44 -37.70
CA ASN A 168 44.24 13.59 -37.42
C ASN A 168 44.05 14.72 -38.45
N LYS A 169 43.00 15.53 -38.24
CA LYS A 169 42.63 16.69 -39.08
C LYS A 169 43.79 17.65 -39.37
N LEU A 170 44.71 17.85 -38.41
CA LEU A 170 45.86 18.73 -38.57
C LEU A 170 46.88 18.15 -39.57
N LEU A 171 47.07 16.83 -39.55
CA LEU A 171 47.99 16.13 -40.46
C LEU A 171 47.44 16.08 -41.90
N ASP A 172 46.13 15.87 -42.08
CA ASP A 172 45.46 15.98 -43.37
C ASP A 172 45.62 17.39 -43.97
N TYR A 173 45.34 18.43 -43.18
CA TYR A 173 45.61 19.82 -43.55
C TYR A 173 47.09 20.07 -43.91
N THR A 174 48.04 19.64 -43.06
CA THR A 174 49.49 19.82 -43.31
C THR A 174 49.95 19.11 -44.58
N LEU A 175 49.45 17.91 -44.88
CA LEU A 175 49.81 17.17 -46.09
C LEU A 175 49.25 17.84 -47.36
N ARG A 176 48.05 18.43 -47.32
CA ARG A 176 47.48 19.19 -48.44
C ARG A 176 48.21 20.50 -48.67
N SER A 177 48.39 21.30 -47.62
CA SER A 177 49.16 22.54 -47.65
C SER A 177 50.57 22.31 -48.23
N TYR A 178 51.25 21.26 -47.79
CA TYR A 178 52.57 20.90 -48.33
C TYR A 178 52.54 20.41 -49.78
N SER A 179 51.45 19.79 -50.25
CA SER A 179 51.27 19.39 -51.65
C SER A 179 51.06 20.59 -52.58
N HIS A 180 50.24 21.56 -52.17
CA HIS A 180 50.03 22.81 -52.92
C HIS A 180 51.31 23.66 -52.92
N TYR A 181 52.02 23.74 -51.80
CA TYR A 181 53.34 24.39 -51.70
C TYR A 181 54.38 23.79 -52.66
N ILE A 182 54.47 22.45 -52.78
CA ILE A 182 55.36 21.80 -53.74
C ILE A 182 54.94 22.08 -55.20
N SER A 183 53.64 22.28 -55.44
CA SER A 183 53.09 22.59 -56.76
C SER A 183 53.23 24.07 -57.15
N GLY A 184 53.48 24.96 -56.18
CA GLY A 184 53.50 26.42 -56.37
C GLY A 184 52.10 27.05 -56.41
N GLU A 185 51.13 26.43 -55.76
CA GLU A 185 49.71 26.80 -55.78
C GLU A 185 49.33 27.62 -54.53
N ASP A 186 49.99 28.77 -54.33
CA ASP A 186 49.87 29.58 -53.10
C ASP A 186 48.41 30.02 -52.80
N ASP A 187 47.62 30.39 -53.83
CA ASP A 187 46.20 30.77 -53.68
C ASP A 187 45.34 29.63 -53.08
N GLU A 188 45.66 28.37 -53.38
CA GLU A 188 44.95 27.19 -52.85
C GLU A 188 45.38 26.88 -51.40
N VAL A 189 46.59 27.29 -50.98
CA VAL A 189 47.00 27.22 -49.57
C VAL A 189 46.21 28.23 -48.74
N ASP A 190 46.10 29.49 -49.18
CA ASP A 190 45.29 30.51 -48.50
C ASP A 190 43.82 30.07 -48.38
N ALA A 191 43.26 29.43 -49.43
CA ALA A 191 41.91 28.88 -49.38
C ALA A 191 41.75 27.71 -48.38
N LEU A 192 42.76 26.84 -48.29
CA LEU A 192 42.80 25.71 -47.35
C LEU A 192 42.89 26.17 -45.89
N ASP A 193 43.75 27.16 -45.61
CA ASP A 193 43.88 27.82 -44.30
C ASP A 193 42.54 28.43 -43.89
N ASP A 194 41.89 29.14 -44.81
CA ASP A 194 40.61 29.82 -44.57
C ASP A 194 39.44 28.83 -44.39
N GLU A 195 39.48 27.61 -44.97
CA GLU A 195 38.54 26.51 -44.61
C GLU A 195 38.85 25.95 -43.21
N PHE A 196 40.13 25.65 -42.93
CA PHE A 196 40.56 25.00 -41.71
C PHE A 196 40.31 25.87 -40.47
N ILE A 197 40.54 27.19 -40.58
CA ILE A 197 40.23 28.17 -39.53
C ILE A 197 38.72 28.19 -39.25
N LYS A 198 37.86 28.35 -40.28
CA LYS A 198 36.39 28.35 -40.11
C LYS A 198 35.88 27.08 -39.44
N LYS A 199 36.48 25.93 -39.78
CA LYS A 199 36.19 24.62 -39.17
C LYS A 199 36.55 24.61 -37.68
N LEU A 200 37.76 25.04 -37.31
CA LEU A 200 38.19 25.17 -35.92
C LEU A 200 37.32 26.16 -35.12
N GLU A 201 36.91 27.27 -35.72
CA GLU A 201 35.98 28.23 -35.08
C GLU A 201 34.59 27.60 -34.84
N SER A 202 34.08 26.82 -35.80
CA SER A 202 32.80 26.11 -35.61
C SER A 202 32.87 25.07 -34.48
N GLU A 203 34.01 24.38 -34.34
CA GLU A 203 34.24 23.40 -33.26
C GLU A 203 34.41 24.12 -31.91
N ARG A 204 35.12 25.26 -31.86
CA ARG A 204 35.21 26.15 -30.69
C ARG A 204 33.82 26.59 -30.22
N MET A 205 32.99 27.13 -31.12
CA MET A 205 31.63 27.56 -30.81
C MET A 205 30.74 26.39 -30.35
N SER A 206 30.92 25.18 -30.90
CA SER A 206 30.19 23.99 -30.46
C SER A 206 30.56 23.58 -29.03
N VAL A 207 31.85 23.66 -28.67
CA VAL A 207 32.34 23.37 -27.31
C VAL A 207 31.90 24.44 -26.32
N GLU A 208 32.00 25.73 -26.68
CA GLU A 208 31.61 26.85 -25.82
C GLU A 208 30.12 26.80 -25.44
N ASN A 209 29.24 26.49 -26.40
CA ASN A 209 27.82 26.29 -26.13
C ASN A 209 27.55 25.09 -25.19
N LYS A 210 28.30 23.98 -25.33
CA LYS A 210 28.19 22.82 -24.42
C LYS A 210 28.65 23.16 -23.00
N VAL A 211 29.77 23.88 -22.87
CA VAL A 211 30.27 24.36 -21.57
C VAL A 211 29.25 25.30 -20.91
N LYS A 212 28.63 26.20 -21.68
CA LYS A 212 27.57 27.09 -21.16
C LYS A 212 26.37 26.31 -20.63
N LEU A 213 25.85 25.34 -21.38
CA LEU A 213 24.71 24.51 -20.96
C LEU A 213 25.02 23.70 -19.68
N LEU A 214 26.23 23.14 -19.58
CA LEU A 214 26.69 22.43 -18.37
C LEU A 214 26.83 23.36 -17.16
N LEU A 215 27.27 24.61 -17.37
CA LEU A 215 27.30 25.61 -16.29
C LEU A 215 25.89 26.01 -15.84
N GLU A 216 24.94 26.15 -16.77
CA GLU A 216 23.54 26.43 -16.44
C GLU A 216 22.93 25.27 -15.61
N GLU A 217 23.15 24.01 -16.02
CA GLU A 217 22.76 22.79 -15.28
C GLU A 217 23.40 22.73 -13.88
N ILE A 218 24.71 23.00 -13.75
CA ILE A 218 25.39 23.06 -12.45
C ILE A 218 24.73 24.08 -11.52
N THR A 219 24.43 25.30 -12.00
CA THR A 219 23.77 26.31 -11.14
C THR A 219 22.32 25.97 -10.80
N GLU A 220 21.66 25.06 -11.51
CA GLU A 220 20.34 24.55 -11.11
C GLU A 220 20.47 23.45 -10.05
N LEU A 221 21.43 22.53 -10.23
CA LEU A 221 21.75 21.50 -9.24
C LEU A 221 22.22 22.10 -7.90
N GLU A 222 23.04 23.16 -7.92
CA GLU A 222 23.46 23.89 -6.71
C GLU A 222 22.27 24.52 -5.97
N LYS A 223 21.36 25.19 -6.68
CA LYS A 223 20.12 25.74 -6.08
C LYS A 223 19.26 24.63 -5.47
N LYS A 224 19.18 23.49 -6.15
CA LYS A 224 18.42 22.32 -5.68
C LYS A 224 19.03 21.74 -4.41
N ILE A 225 20.35 21.57 -4.35
CA ILE A 225 21.10 21.12 -3.16
C ILE A 225 20.86 22.07 -1.98
N GLU A 226 20.99 23.38 -2.19
CA GLU A 226 20.80 24.35 -1.11
C GLU A 226 19.33 24.41 -0.66
N SER A 227 18.35 24.25 -1.56
CA SER A 227 16.93 24.12 -1.18
C SER A 227 16.62 22.89 -0.33
N LEU A 228 17.27 21.75 -0.61
CA LEU A 228 17.18 20.53 0.18
C LEU A 228 17.90 20.63 1.54
N ARG A 229 18.83 21.59 1.68
CA ARG A 229 19.61 21.83 2.90
C ARG A 229 18.90 22.72 3.90
N TRP A 230 18.06 23.65 3.43
CA TRP A 230 17.22 24.50 4.28
C TRP A 230 15.80 23.94 4.52
N ALA A 231 15.41 22.89 3.79
CA ALA A 231 14.20 22.13 4.09
C ALA A 231 14.37 21.41 5.45
N PRO A 232 13.39 21.47 6.37
CA PRO A 232 13.44 20.72 7.61
C PRO A 232 13.46 19.21 7.28
N SER A 233 14.34 18.46 7.93
CA SER A 233 14.45 17.04 7.65
C SER A 233 13.17 16.30 8.06
N ALA A 234 12.83 15.22 7.35
CA ALA A 234 11.70 14.37 7.72
C ALA A 234 11.82 13.86 9.17
N ARG A 235 13.05 13.72 9.69
CA ARG A 235 13.33 13.40 11.09
C ARG A 235 12.88 14.50 12.05
N GLU A 236 13.20 15.77 11.81
CA GLU A 236 12.79 16.88 12.68
C GLU A 236 11.27 17.07 12.70
N VAL A 237 10.60 16.85 11.56
CA VAL A 237 9.14 16.85 11.47
C VAL A 237 8.55 15.71 12.33
N LEU A 238 9.07 14.49 12.19
CA LEU A 238 8.62 13.32 12.97
C LEU A 238 8.96 13.41 14.46
N GLU A 239 10.10 14.00 14.83
CA GLU A 239 10.45 14.24 16.25
C GLU A 239 9.51 15.28 16.89
N LYS A 240 9.08 16.29 16.13
CA LYS A 240 8.06 17.25 16.58
C LYS A 240 6.67 16.60 16.69
N GLU A 241 6.26 15.80 15.71
CA GLU A 241 5.00 15.05 15.74
C GLU A 241 4.97 14.09 16.94
N LYS A 242 6.03 13.31 17.13
CA LYS A 242 6.23 12.46 18.31
C LYS A 242 6.10 13.25 19.62
N SER A 243 6.73 14.43 19.72
CA SER A 243 6.66 15.25 20.94
C SER A 243 5.23 15.68 21.27
N MET A 244 4.40 16.02 20.26
CA MET A 244 3.00 16.37 20.47
C MET A 244 2.18 15.14 20.92
N LEU A 245 2.39 13.99 20.27
CA LEU A 245 1.74 12.73 20.67
C LEU A 245 2.14 12.28 22.08
N GLU A 246 3.39 12.48 22.50
CA GLU A 246 3.84 12.21 23.88
C GLU A 246 3.22 13.16 24.92
N GLU A 247 2.78 14.36 24.54
CA GLU A 247 1.98 15.22 25.41
C GLU A 247 0.52 14.77 25.49
N ASP A 248 -0.09 14.41 24.37
CA ASP A 248 -1.48 13.92 24.35
C ASP A 248 -1.62 12.58 25.09
N ILE A 249 -0.64 11.67 24.96
CA ILE A 249 -0.57 10.43 25.75
C ILE A 249 -0.56 10.74 27.26
N LYS A 250 0.13 11.80 27.73
CA LYS A 250 0.10 12.21 29.15
C LYS A 250 -1.27 12.73 29.57
N LYS A 251 -1.95 13.50 28.70
CA LYS A 251 -3.33 13.98 28.93
C LYS A 251 -4.31 12.80 29.05
N PHE A 252 -4.23 11.81 28.16
CA PHE A 252 -5.06 10.61 28.24
C PHE A 252 -4.81 9.79 29.51
N HIS A 253 -3.55 9.59 29.93
CA HIS A 253 -3.26 8.91 31.19
C HIS A 253 -3.81 9.66 32.42
N ALA A 254 -3.74 11.00 32.45
CA ALA A 254 -4.34 11.79 33.53
C ALA A 254 -5.87 11.61 33.60
N ILE A 255 -6.55 11.62 32.45
CA ILE A 255 -8.00 11.40 32.34
C ILE A 255 -8.38 9.97 32.78
N ILE A 256 -7.61 8.95 32.34
CA ILE A 256 -7.81 7.55 32.75
C ILE A 256 -7.67 7.40 34.26
N ASN A 257 -6.67 8.03 34.88
CA ASN A 257 -6.48 7.99 36.32
C ASN A 257 -7.66 8.67 37.07
N GLU A 258 -8.14 9.82 36.60
CA GLU A 258 -9.32 10.50 37.18
C GLU A 258 -10.57 9.61 37.15
N TYR A 259 -10.85 8.95 36.04
CA TYR A 259 -11.97 8.00 35.94
C TYR A 259 -11.76 6.74 36.76
N THR A 260 -10.53 6.21 36.84
CA THR A 260 -10.21 5.04 37.66
C THR A 260 -10.46 5.32 39.15
N SER A 261 -10.02 6.46 39.66
CA SER A 261 -10.30 6.86 41.05
C SER A 261 -11.79 7.12 41.30
N ARG A 262 -12.56 7.64 40.32
CA ARG A 262 -14.03 7.73 40.45
C ARG A 262 -14.71 6.36 40.51
N ILE A 263 -14.26 5.40 39.69
CA ILE A 263 -14.77 4.03 39.70
C ILE A 263 -14.49 3.38 41.06
N GLU A 264 -13.28 3.55 41.61
CA GLU A 264 -12.91 3.03 42.94
C GLU A 264 -13.77 3.63 44.07
N ILE A 265 -14.10 4.93 44.02
CA ILE A 265 -15.02 5.55 44.99
C ILE A 265 -16.42 4.90 44.91
N VAL A 266 -17.00 4.81 43.71
CA VAL A 266 -18.35 4.27 43.51
C VAL A 266 -18.44 2.78 43.84
N ASP A 267 -17.41 2.00 43.52
CA ASP A 267 -17.30 0.57 43.88
C ASP A 267 -17.23 0.37 45.41
N ASN A 268 -16.53 1.25 46.14
CA ASN A 268 -16.53 1.22 47.60
C ASN A 268 -17.89 1.64 48.21
N GLU A 269 -18.58 2.64 47.65
CA GLU A 269 -19.94 3.01 48.07
C GLU A 269 -20.94 1.87 47.81
N LEU A 270 -20.83 1.20 46.66
CA LEU A 270 -21.66 0.05 46.30
C LEU A 270 -21.46 -1.11 47.29
N LYS A 271 -20.20 -1.45 47.63
CA LYS A 271 -19.87 -2.47 48.65
C LYS A 271 -20.35 -2.14 50.06
N VAL A 272 -20.57 -0.86 50.38
CA VAL A 272 -21.24 -0.46 51.63
C VAL A 272 -22.74 -0.70 51.54
N LYS A 273 -23.36 -0.37 50.40
CA LYS A 273 -24.80 -0.55 50.18
C LYS A 273 -25.22 -2.02 50.04
N GLU A 274 -24.38 -2.88 49.47
CA GLU A 274 -24.60 -4.34 49.48
C GLU A 274 -24.67 -4.88 50.92
N LYS A 275 -23.74 -4.50 51.79
CA LYS A 275 -23.73 -4.93 53.21
C LYS A 275 -24.93 -4.41 54.01
N GLU A 276 -25.40 -3.21 53.69
CA GLU A 276 -26.62 -2.64 54.27
C GLU A 276 -27.88 -3.39 53.81
N LEU A 277 -27.91 -3.79 52.53
CA LEU A 277 -28.97 -4.62 51.96
C LEU A 277 -28.98 -6.03 52.56
N ASP A 278 -27.82 -6.70 52.63
CA ASP A 278 -27.68 -8.04 53.25
C ASP A 278 -28.16 -8.04 54.71
N ALA A 279 -27.79 -7.01 55.48
CA ALA A 279 -28.25 -6.85 56.86
C ALA A 279 -29.78 -6.71 56.95
N LYS A 280 -30.41 -5.99 56.01
CA LYS A 280 -31.87 -5.84 55.93
C LYS A 280 -32.59 -7.09 55.42
N VAL A 281 -31.97 -7.87 54.53
CA VAL A 281 -32.47 -9.18 54.11
C VAL A 281 -32.47 -10.17 55.28
N GLU A 282 -31.39 -10.22 56.07
CA GLU A 282 -31.27 -11.07 57.25
C GLU A 282 -32.21 -10.62 58.41
N GLU A 283 -32.47 -9.32 58.56
CA GLU A 283 -33.49 -8.79 59.46
C GLU A 283 -34.90 -9.25 59.05
N ASN A 284 -35.26 -9.09 57.78
CA ASN A 284 -36.54 -9.58 57.23
C ASN A 284 -36.67 -11.11 57.35
N ARG A 285 -35.58 -11.87 57.14
CA ARG A 285 -35.56 -13.33 57.28
C ARG A 285 -35.93 -13.76 58.71
N ARG A 286 -35.33 -13.13 59.72
CA ARG A 286 -35.67 -13.39 61.13
C ARG A 286 -37.10 -13.01 61.49
N ILE A 287 -37.61 -11.88 60.97
CA ILE A 287 -39.02 -11.49 61.15
C ILE A 287 -39.97 -12.52 60.53
N CYS A 288 -39.63 -13.11 59.38
CA CYS A 288 -40.42 -14.18 58.77
C CYS A 288 -40.38 -15.47 59.63
N GLU A 289 -39.21 -15.85 60.15
CA GLU A 289 -39.06 -17.02 61.03
C GLU A 289 -39.86 -16.88 62.33
N GLU A 290 -39.83 -15.70 62.97
CA GLU A 290 -40.63 -15.42 64.17
C GLU A 290 -42.14 -15.48 63.87
N ASN A 291 -42.58 -14.89 62.75
CA ASN A 291 -43.99 -14.96 62.32
C ASN A 291 -44.45 -16.40 62.04
N ASP A 292 -43.62 -17.23 61.42
CA ASP A 292 -43.96 -18.64 61.16
C ASP A 292 -43.89 -19.51 62.42
N GLU A 293 -43.03 -19.18 63.39
CA GLU A 293 -43.06 -19.84 64.70
C GLU A 293 -44.28 -19.42 65.53
N LEU A 294 -44.71 -18.15 65.44
CA LEU A 294 -45.96 -17.66 66.03
C LEU A 294 -47.18 -18.38 65.42
N LYS A 295 -47.24 -18.52 64.08
CA LYS A 295 -48.29 -19.34 63.41
C LYS A 295 -48.27 -20.78 63.91
N LYS A 296 -47.11 -21.44 63.95
CA LYS A 296 -46.98 -22.82 64.47
C LYS A 296 -47.41 -22.92 65.94
N ARG A 297 -47.16 -21.91 66.76
CA ARG A 297 -47.62 -21.83 68.16
C ARG A 297 -49.14 -21.62 68.28
N ILE A 298 -49.81 -21.10 67.26
CA ILE A 298 -51.28 -21.02 67.17
C ILE A 298 -51.84 -22.34 66.64
N GLU A 299 -51.28 -22.89 65.56
CA GLU A 299 -51.70 -24.14 64.92
C GLU A 299 -51.50 -25.38 65.80
N ALA A 300 -50.44 -25.41 66.62
CA ALA A 300 -50.15 -26.50 67.55
C ALA A 300 -50.98 -26.45 68.85
N GLN A 301 -51.79 -25.40 69.08
CA GLN A 301 -52.78 -25.41 70.15
C GLN A 301 -53.91 -26.35 69.76
N THR A 302 -53.84 -27.59 70.25
CA THR A 302 -54.94 -28.54 70.12
C THR A 302 -56.18 -27.94 70.77
N VAL A 303 -57.22 -27.72 69.97
CA VAL A 303 -58.51 -27.19 70.42
C VAL A 303 -59.17 -28.23 71.33
N ASN A 304 -58.79 -28.21 72.60
CA ASN A 304 -59.33 -29.02 73.68
C ASN A 304 -60.84 -28.88 73.66
N MET A 305 -61.60 -29.97 73.59
CA MET A 305 -63.06 -29.87 73.43
C MET A 305 -63.75 -29.13 74.58
N ARG A 306 -63.12 -29.08 75.78
CA ARG A 306 -63.57 -28.19 76.86
C ARG A 306 -63.31 -26.71 76.60
N ASP A 307 -62.20 -26.34 75.98
CA ASP A 307 -61.93 -24.96 75.57
C ASP A 307 -62.68 -24.60 74.28
N ALA A 308 -63.01 -25.57 73.42
CA ALA A 308 -63.94 -25.42 72.30
C ALA A 308 -65.36 -25.12 72.80
N ASP A 309 -65.88 -25.92 73.74
CA ASP A 309 -67.19 -25.68 74.37
C ASP A 309 -67.18 -24.43 75.27
N ARG A 310 -66.04 -24.09 75.88
CA ARG A 310 -65.89 -22.85 76.66
C ARG A 310 -65.87 -21.65 75.73
N MET A 311 -65.01 -21.61 74.72
CA MET A 311 -65.01 -20.55 73.70
C MET A 311 -66.36 -20.49 72.98
N LYS A 312 -67.06 -21.60 72.74
CA LYS A 312 -68.41 -21.60 72.18
C LYS A 312 -69.46 -21.08 73.15
N LYS A 313 -69.35 -21.33 74.45
CA LYS A 313 -70.25 -20.76 75.48
C LYS A 313 -69.95 -19.32 75.81
N GLU A 314 -68.68 -18.92 75.77
CA GLU A 314 -68.22 -17.53 75.94
C GLU A 314 -68.52 -16.73 74.68
N LEU A 315 -68.40 -17.31 73.48
CA LEU A 315 -68.85 -16.69 72.22
C LEU A 315 -70.38 -16.67 72.12
N GLN A 316 -71.11 -17.70 72.55
CA GLN A 316 -72.58 -17.64 72.66
C GLN A 316 -73.07 -16.78 73.83
N ALA A 317 -72.21 -16.46 74.80
CA ALA A 317 -72.48 -15.46 75.83
C ALA A 317 -72.24 -14.08 75.22
N ILE A 318 -71.06 -13.80 74.69
CA ILE A 318 -70.72 -12.56 73.98
C ILE A 318 -71.68 -12.28 72.82
N GLU A 319 -72.17 -13.27 72.06
CA GLU A 319 -73.23 -13.10 71.05
C GLU A 319 -74.55 -12.68 71.70
N ARG A 320 -74.93 -13.27 72.84
CA ARG A 320 -76.12 -12.85 73.60
C ARG A 320 -75.93 -11.46 74.18
N ASP A 321 -74.84 -11.21 74.89
CA ASP A 321 -74.46 -9.94 75.50
C ASP A 321 -74.29 -8.84 74.43
N ILE A 322 -73.85 -9.17 73.21
CA ILE A 322 -73.87 -8.28 72.04
C ILE A 322 -75.30 -8.06 71.58
N THR A 323 -76.13 -9.09 71.35
CA THR A 323 -77.52 -8.87 70.93
C THR A 323 -78.36 -8.15 71.99
N GLU A 324 -78.05 -8.34 73.28
CA GLU A 324 -78.70 -7.69 74.41
C GLU A 324 -78.18 -6.25 74.54
N ALA A 325 -76.87 -6.00 74.40
CA ALA A 325 -76.33 -4.65 74.31
C ALA A 325 -76.71 -3.92 73.00
N GLU A 326 -76.99 -4.62 71.90
CA GLU A 326 -77.50 -4.07 70.64
C GLU A 326 -79.00 -3.78 70.74
N VAL A 327 -79.78 -4.59 71.45
CA VAL A 327 -81.19 -4.30 71.78
C VAL A 327 -81.30 -3.19 72.81
N GLU A 328 -80.47 -3.18 73.86
CA GLU A 328 -80.39 -2.06 74.81
C GLU A 328 -79.89 -0.80 74.11
N ARG A 329 -78.84 -0.88 73.28
CA ARG A 329 -78.37 0.25 72.47
C ARG A 329 -79.44 0.71 71.50
N SER A 330 -80.19 -0.19 70.84
CA SER A 330 -81.30 0.19 69.96
C SER A 330 -82.42 0.85 70.74
N ALA A 331 -82.74 0.37 71.95
CA ALA A 331 -83.73 0.98 72.83
C ALA A 331 -83.24 2.29 73.47
N TRP A 332 -81.93 2.48 73.64
CA TRP A 332 -81.31 3.74 74.07
C TRP A 332 -81.13 4.72 72.91
N GLU A 333 -80.92 4.25 71.69
CA GLU A 333 -80.95 5.05 70.46
C GLU A 333 -82.39 5.44 70.12
N GLU A 334 -83.39 4.58 70.33
CA GLU A 334 -84.82 4.90 70.22
C GLU A 334 -85.23 5.88 71.32
N LYS A 335 -84.84 5.67 72.59
CA LYS A 335 -85.03 6.67 73.66
C LYS A 335 -84.27 7.95 73.41
N ALA A 336 -83.08 7.92 72.79
CA ALA A 336 -82.34 9.13 72.45
C ALA A 336 -82.97 9.85 71.25
N TRP A 337 -83.55 9.13 70.29
CA TRP A 337 -84.35 9.71 69.21
C TRP A 337 -85.70 10.23 69.70
N ASP A 338 -86.35 9.56 70.65
CA ASP A 338 -87.58 10.04 71.28
C ASP A 338 -87.29 11.25 72.19
N LEU A 339 -86.22 11.21 72.99
CA LEU A 339 -85.79 12.35 73.79
C LEU A 339 -85.26 13.50 72.93
N ASP A 340 -84.51 13.27 71.86
CA ASP A 340 -84.06 14.33 70.96
C ASP A 340 -85.19 14.83 70.05
N SER A 341 -86.16 13.98 69.68
CA SER A 341 -87.41 14.40 69.05
C SER A 341 -88.25 15.24 70.01
N GLN A 342 -88.39 14.84 71.28
CA GLN A 342 -89.10 15.61 72.30
C GLN A 342 -88.34 16.88 72.69
N ILE A 343 -87.02 16.87 72.79
CA ILE A 343 -86.19 18.06 73.04
C ILE A 343 -86.24 18.98 71.83
N SER A 344 -86.10 18.47 70.60
CA SER A 344 -86.28 19.24 69.36
C SER A 344 -87.71 19.73 69.17
N HIS A 345 -88.73 19.01 69.66
CA HIS A 345 -90.12 19.43 69.65
C HIS A 345 -90.37 20.49 70.74
N LYS A 346 -89.76 20.38 71.92
CA LYS A 346 -89.85 21.37 73.00
C LYS A 346 -89.02 22.62 72.71
N PHE A 347 -87.87 22.50 72.05
CA PHE A 347 -87.12 23.61 71.47
C PHE A 347 -87.91 24.23 70.33
N LYS A 348 -88.46 23.46 69.39
CA LYS A 348 -89.34 24.03 68.36
C LYS A 348 -90.59 24.63 68.97
N GLU A 349 -91.17 24.13 70.06
CA GLU A 349 -92.26 24.80 70.78
C GLU A 349 -91.75 26.07 71.48
N LEU A 350 -90.54 26.11 72.04
CA LEU A 350 -89.95 27.28 72.69
C LEU A 350 -89.37 28.33 71.73
N GLU A 351 -89.05 27.96 70.49
CA GLU A 351 -88.69 28.86 69.39
C GLU A 351 -89.95 29.31 68.64
N ASN A 352 -90.87 28.37 68.37
CA ASN A 352 -92.17 28.67 67.77
C ASN A 352 -93.11 29.41 68.71
N LEU A 353 -93.04 29.33 70.04
CA LEU A 353 -93.91 30.16 70.91
C LEU A 353 -93.62 31.66 70.74
N PRO A 354 -92.35 32.14 70.80
CA PRO A 354 -91.98 33.48 70.39
C PRO A 354 -92.27 33.74 68.91
N ILE A 355 -91.96 32.81 68.00
CA ILE A 355 -92.17 33.04 66.57
C ILE A 355 -93.65 33.05 66.20
N ASP A 356 -94.54 32.29 66.83
CA ASP A 356 -95.99 32.24 66.60
C ASP A 356 -96.74 33.33 67.35
N CYS A 357 -96.27 33.75 68.54
CA CYS A 357 -96.61 35.07 69.04
C CYS A 357 -96.25 36.11 67.97
N ASN A 358 -94.98 36.19 67.58
CA ASN A 358 -94.50 37.15 66.58
C ASN A 358 -95.15 36.98 65.18
N GLN A 359 -95.71 35.82 64.81
CA GLN A 359 -96.45 35.60 63.56
C GLN A 359 -97.93 35.94 63.69
N ALA A 360 -98.59 35.57 64.80
CA ALA A 360 -99.95 36.00 65.12
C ALA A 360 -100.03 37.52 65.23
N ILE A 361 -98.95 38.16 65.71
CA ILE A 361 -98.77 39.59 65.54
C ILE A 361 -98.52 39.90 64.03
N ARG A 362 -97.34 39.64 63.44
CA ARG A 362 -96.95 40.16 62.10
C ARG A 362 -97.89 39.86 60.90
N ARG A 363 -98.82 38.91 61.01
CA ARG A 363 -99.88 38.65 60.01
C ARG A 363 -100.96 39.75 59.93
N LEU A 364 -101.10 40.63 60.93
CA LEU A 364 -102.37 41.32 61.24
C LEU A 364 -102.37 42.88 61.21
N LYS A 365 -101.27 43.52 60.79
CA LYS A 365 -100.99 44.96 60.49
C LYS A 365 -101.19 46.06 61.56
N LEU A 366 -100.10 46.40 62.29
CA LEU A 366 -99.85 47.50 63.26
C LEU A 366 -98.33 47.63 63.51
N GLY A 367 -97.67 48.69 63.03
CA GLY A 367 -96.30 49.09 63.40
C GLY A 367 -95.16 48.03 63.37
N ASN A 368 -94.04 48.42 63.99
CA ASN A 368 -92.77 47.68 64.02
C ASN A 368 -91.98 47.87 65.34
N GLU A 369 -92.61 48.39 66.39
CA GLU A 369 -91.93 48.90 67.61
C GLU A 369 -91.64 47.82 68.65
N TYR A 370 -92.40 46.73 68.62
CA TYR A 370 -92.50 45.74 69.69
C TYR A 370 -91.96 44.41 69.16
N GLN A 371 -91.19 43.65 69.94
CA GLN A 371 -90.71 42.34 69.52
C GLN A 371 -90.55 41.42 70.74
N TYR A 372 -91.24 40.28 70.75
CA TYR A 372 -91.03 39.26 71.76
C TYR A 372 -89.67 38.58 71.53
N LEU A 373 -88.79 38.64 72.52
CA LEU A 373 -87.39 38.23 72.43
C LEU A 373 -87.04 37.41 73.69
N LEU A 374 -86.59 36.17 73.49
CA LEU A 374 -86.09 35.34 74.59
C LEU A 374 -84.64 35.72 74.90
N ASN A 375 -84.30 35.80 76.19
CA ASN A 375 -82.94 36.04 76.65
C ASN A 375 -82.19 34.70 76.84
N PRO A 376 -81.17 34.36 76.03
CA PRO A 376 -80.54 33.03 76.07
C PRO A 376 -79.74 32.71 77.33
N GLU A 377 -79.30 33.73 78.09
CA GLU A 377 -78.54 33.55 79.35
C GLU A 377 -79.39 33.83 80.61
N GLY A 378 -80.72 33.89 80.46
CA GLY A 378 -81.66 34.08 81.57
C GLY A 378 -81.80 32.83 82.45
N SER A 379 -81.27 32.88 83.67
CA SER A 379 -81.35 31.76 84.63
C SER A 379 -82.72 31.58 85.30
N THR A 380 -83.71 32.46 85.05
CA THR A 380 -85.07 32.34 85.59
C THR A 380 -86.14 32.57 84.51
N PRO A 381 -87.35 31.97 84.62
CA PRO A 381 -88.39 32.09 83.59
C PRO A 381 -88.90 33.51 83.34
N THR A 382 -88.75 34.42 84.30
CA THR A 382 -89.22 35.81 84.19
C THR A 382 -88.28 36.66 83.34
N ASP A 383 -86.98 36.41 83.41
CA ASP A 383 -85.94 37.13 82.64
C ASP A 383 -85.96 36.78 81.14
N VAL A 384 -86.74 35.75 80.79
CA VAL A 384 -86.81 35.14 79.45
C VAL A 384 -87.99 35.67 78.61
N LEU A 385 -88.99 36.32 79.20
CA LEU A 385 -90.28 36.62 78.53
C LEU A 385 -90.59 38.13 78.44
N GLY A 386 -89.74 38.87 77.70
CA GLY A 386 -89.79 40.33 77.59
C GLY A 386 -91.10 40.92 77.06
N ILE A 387 -91.55 42.02 77.68
CA ILE A 387 -92.83 42.68 77.38
C ILE A 387 -92.73 43.51 76.10
N ASP A 388 -93.21 43.01 74.96
CA ASP A 388 -94.25 43.73 74.18
C ASP A 388 -94.88 42.92 73.02
N TYR A 389 -96.20 43.06 72.79
CA TYR A 389 -96.98 42.19 71.86
C TYR A 389 -97.90 42.94 70.86
N LYS A 390 -98.35 44.17 71.12
CA LYS A 390 -99.37 44.84 70.28
C LYS A 390 -98.90 45.42 68.93
N THR A 391 -97.61 45.69 68.71
CA THR A 391 -97.11 46.53 67.59
C THR A 391 -95.97 45.87 66.78
N LEU A 392 -95.91 44.53 66.75
CA LEU A 392 -95.15 43.77 65.73
C LEU A 392 -96.06 43.38 64.54
N LYS A 393 -97.16 44.10 64.27
CA LYS A 393 -98.29 43.53 63.51
C LYS A 393 -98.12 43.73 61.99
N VAL A 394 -97.31 44.68 61.48
CA VAL A 394 -97.11 44.89 60.01
C VAL A 394 -96.16 43.89 59.32
N ALA A 395 -95.08 43.47 59.98
CA ALA A 395 -93.82 43.17 59.27
C ALA A 395 -93.67 41.82 58.53
N LEU A 396 -94.59 40.84 58.61
CA LEU A 396 -94.38 39.53 57.94
C LEU A 396 -94.56 39.57 56.44
N ASN A 397 -95.43 40.47 55.97
CA ASN A 397 -95.82 40.52 54.56
C ASN A 397 -94.65 40.95 53.65
N ALA A 398 -93.56 41.49 54.22
CA ALA A 398 -92.30 41.74 53.50
C ALA A 398 -91.35 40.52 53.52
N LEU A 399 -91.18 39.89 54.69
CA LEU A 399 -90.23 38.78 54.89
C LEU A 399 -90.53 37.55 54.00
N SER A 400 -91.78 37.40 53.56
CA SER A 400 -92.24 36.27 52.74
C SER A 400 -91.64 36.21 51.33
N GLU A 401 -91.14 37.31 50.76
CA GLU A 401 -90.61 37.31 49.38
C GLU A 401 -89.10 37.11 49.30
N ASP A 402 -88.31 37.64 50.25
CA ASP A 402 -86.85 37.42 50.26
C ASP A 402 -86.47 35.94 50.45
N ILE A 403 -87.27 35.19 51.23
CA ILE A 403 -87.08 33.75 51.46
C ILE A 403 -87.17 32.96 50.14
N LYS A 404 -88.09 33.32 49.23
CA LYS A 404 -88.19 32.70 47.89
C LYS A 404 -86.97 33.00 47.03
N LYS A 405 -86.39 34.19 47.17
CA LYS A 405 -85.24 34.63 46.39
C LYS A 405 -83.96 33.91 46.81
N SER A 406 -83.81 33.65 48.11
CA SER A 406 -82.66 32.92 48.66
C SER A 406 -82.67 31.42 48.32
N SER A 407 -83.85 30.79 48.23
CA SER A 407 -83.92 29.34 47.94
C SER A 407 -83.52 28.99 46.50
N VAL A 408 -83.88 29.81 45.51
CA VAL A 408 -83.51 29.58 44.10
C VAL A 408 -82.00 29.59 43.92
N ALA A 409 -81.30 30.60 44.44
CA ALA A 409 -79.85 30.74 44.33
C ALA A 409 -79.09 29.52 44.91
N LYS A 410 -79.57 28.96 46.03
CA LYS A 410 -78.98 27.75 46.64
C LYS A 410 -79.23 26.49 45.83
N PHE A 411 -80.34 26.39 45.09
CA PHE A 411 -80.56 25.26 44.17
C PHE A 411 -79.63 25.32 42.96
N GLU A 412 -79.38 26.51 42.41
CA GLU A 412 -78.45 26.71 41.29
C GLU A 412 -77.00 26.36 41.67
N GLU A 413 -76.55 26.77 42.87
CA GLU A 413 -75.25 26.40 43.43
C GLU A 413 -75.09 24.88 43.61
N LEU A 414 -76.13 24.21 44.11
CA LEU A 414 -76.14 22.76 44.32
C LEU A 414 -76.06 21.99 42.99
N ILE A 415 -76.77 22.46 41.95
CA ILE A 415 -76.70 21.88 40.59
C ILE A 415 -75.29 22.03 40.00
N PHE A 416 -74.64 23.18 40.18
CA PHE A 416 -73.27 23.39 39.71
C PHE A 416 -72.25 22.45 40.39
N LEU A 417 -72.35 22.28 41.71
CA LEU A 417 -71.49 21.37 42.47
C LEU A 417 -71.74 19.89 42.12
N GLN A 418 -73.01 19.51 41.90
CA GLN A 418 -73.38 18.18 41.41
C GLN A 418 -72.71 17.90 40.05
N GLN A 419 -72.78 18.86 39.12
CA GLN A 419 -72.20 18.72 37.78
C GLN A 419 -70.66 18.63 37.83
N GLN A 420 -70.00 19.49 38.61
CA GLN A 420 -68.55 19.43 38.81
C GLN A 420 -68.10 18.09 39.43
N SER A 421 -68.87 17.53 40.36
CA SER A 421 -68.62 16.21 40.94
C SER A 421 -68.66 15.10 39.87
N THR A 422 -69.67 15.09 39.00
CA THR A 422 -69.76 14.10 37.91
C THR A 422 -68.61 14.22 36.89
N GLU A 423 -68.15 15.43 36.58
CA GLU A 423 -67.01 15.64 35.67
C GLU A 423 -65.69 15.14 36.28
N ASN A 424 -65.50 15.33 37.59
CA ASN A 424 -64.32 14.83 38.31
C ASN A 424 -64.33 13.31 38.45
N ALA A 425 -65.49 12.68 38.64
CA ALA A 425 -65.64 11.23 38.61
C ALA A 425 -65.26 10.65 37.23
N ALA A 426 -65.72 11.26 36.14
CA ALA A 426 -65.34 10.84 34.78
C ALA A 426 -63.83 10.98 34.51
N LYS A 427 -63.19 12.05 35.01
CA LYS A 427 -61.73 12.24 34.92
C LYS A 427 -60.95 11.18 35.71
N LEU A 428 -61.41 10.82 36.91
CA LEU A 428 -60.83 9.74 37.71
C LEU A 428 -60.92 8.39 37.00
N GLU A 429 -62.09 8.07 36.42
CA GLU A 429 -62.28 6.80 35.72
C GLU A 429 -61.45 6.74 34.42
N ALA A 430 -61.32 7.83 33.66
CA ALA A 430 -60.41 7.90 32.53
C ALA A 430 -58.93 7.66 32.93
N LYS A 431 -58.49 8.18 34.09
CA LYS A 431 -57.16 7.93 34.64
C LYS A 431 -56.99 6.48 35.13
N ARG A 432 -58.03 5.90 35.74
CA ARG A 432 -58.05 4.49 36.18
C ARG A 432 -57.87 3.53 35.00
N ASN A 433 -58.60 3.74 33.91
CA ASN A 433 -58.49 2.92 32.71
C ASN A 433 -57.11 3.02 32.05
N HIS A 434 -56.49 4.21 32.02
CA HIS A 434 -55.13 4.37 31.51
C HIS A 434 -54.06 3.69 32.40
N LEU A 435 -54.26 3.64 33.72
CA LEU A 435 -53.37 2.87 34.61
C LEU A 435 -53.47 1.35 34.35
N VAL A 436 -54.67 0.82 34.06
CA VAL A 436 -54.85 -0.59 33.66
C VAL A 436 -54.18 -0.87 32.31
N GLU A 437 -54.30 0.05 31.35
CA GLU A 437 -53.63 -0.02 30.04
C GLU A 437 -52.09 -0.01 30.18
N LEU A 438 -51.55 0.78 31.11
CA LEU A 438 -50.12 0.82 31.42
C LEU A 438 -49.64 -0.46 32.12
N GLN A 439 -50.40 -0.99 33.09
CA GLN A 439 -50.06 -2.25 33.75
C GLN A 439 -49.99 -3.40 32.74
N SER A 440 -50.98 -3.54 31.86
CA SER A 440 -50.97 -4.57 30.81
C SER A 440 -49.76 -4.48 29.88
N LYS A 441 -49.20 -3.28 29.65
CA LYS A 441 -47.95 -3.07 28.90
C LYS A 441 -46.70 -3.45 29.70
N ILE A 442 -46.70 -3.22 31.02
CA ILE A 442 -45.63 -3.69 31.92
C ILE A 442 -45.60 -5.22 31.92
N ASP A 443 -46.74 -5.88 32.17
CA ASP A 443 -46.86 -7.35 32.19
C ASP A 443 -46.36 -7.98 30.87
N MET A 444 -46.70 -7.37 29.73
CA MET A 444 -46.25 -7.79 28.40
C MET A 444 -44.73 -7.63 28.22
N LEU A 445 -44.14 -6.53 28.70
CA LEU A 445 -42.70 -6.27 28.63
C LEU A 445 -41.91 -7.19 29.57
N GLU A 446 -42.40 -7.47 30.77
CA GLU A 446 -41.79 -8.42 31.70
C GLU A 446 -41.81 -9.84 31.13
N SER A 447 -42.94 -10.26 30.53
CA SER A 447 -43.02 -11.52 29.80
C SER A 447 -41.99 -11.60 28.66
N HIS A 448 -41.84 -10.53 27.87
CA HIS A 448 -40.86 -10.47 26.77
C HIS A 448 -39.41 -10.51 27.29
N LEU A 449 -39.10 -9.79 28.38
CA LEU A 449 -37.79 -9.84 29.04
C LEU A 449 -37.46 -11.23 29.59
N SER A 450 -38.45 -11.97 30.11
CA SER A 450 -38.25 -13.35 30.58
C SER A 450 -37.87 -14.30 29.44
N LEU A 451 -38.50 -14.15 28.26
CA LEU A 451 -38.18 -14.93 27.07
C LEU A 451 -36.78 -14.59 26.55
N MET A 452 -36.47 -13.29 26.41
CA MET A 452 -35.16 -12.82 25.94
C MET A 452 -34.01 -13.24 26.86
N ARG A 453 -34.23 -13.31 28.19
CA ARG A 453 -33.26 -13.87 29.14
C ARG A 453 -32.98 -15.35 28.83
N LYS A 454 -34.03 -16.16 28.68
CA LYS A 454 -33.91 -17.59 28.39
C LYS A 454 -33.22 -17.85 27.05
N GLU A 455 -33.55 -17.10 26.00
CA GLU A 455 -32.88 -17.23 24.69
C GLU A 455 -31.39 -16.86 24.77
N SER A 456 -31.04 -15.86 25.58
CA SER A 456 -29.64 -15.49 25.85
C SER A 456 -28.87 -16.57 26.61
N GLU A 457 -29.50 -17.22 27.60
CA GLU A 457 -28.94 -18.36 28.34
C GLU A 457 -28.73 -19.57 27.42
N ASP A 458 -29.73 -19.94 26.61
CA ASP A 458 -29.63 -21.00 25.60
C ASP A 458 -28.55 -20.72 24.54
N PHE A 459 -28.41 -19.47 24.10
CA PHE A 459 -27.36 -19.05 23.16
C PHE A 459 -25.97 -19.09 23.79
N THR A 460 -25.84 -18.62 25.04
CA THR A 460 -24.57 -18.66 25.80
C THR A 460 -24.11 -20.10 26.02
N SER A 461 -25.03 -21.00 26.35
CA SER A 461 -24.77 -22.44 26.48
C SER A 461 -24.25 -23.05 25.16
N LYS A 462 -24.91 -22.77 24.03
CA LYS A 462 -24.47 -23.23 22.70
C LYS A 462 -23.08 -22.69 22.33
N CYS A 463 -22.82 -21.41 22.61
CA CYS A 463 -21.51 -20.80 22.38
C CYS A 463 -20.40 -21.44 23.24
N ALA A 464 -20.67 -21.77 24.50
CA ALA A 464 -19.71 -22.43 25.38
C ALA A 464 -19.36 -23.85 24.91
N VAL A 465 -20.37 -24.62 24.43
CA VAL A 465 -20.16 -25.96 23.84
C VAL A 465 -19.32 -25.88 22.56
N GLU A 466 -19.64 -24.96 21.66
CA GLU A 466 -18.91 -24.82 20.39
C GLU A 466 -17.48 -24.28 20.60
N ALA A 467 -17.28 -23.33 21.52
CA ALA A 467 -15.95 -22.85 21.89
C ALA A 467 -15.07 -23.97 22.47
N LYS A 468 -15.65 -24.86 23.30
CA LYS A 468 -14.96 -26.06 23.78
C LYS A 468 -14.59 -27.01 22.64
N ARG A 469 -15.54 -27.30 21.74
CA ARG A 469 -15.31 -28.14 20.54
C ARG A 469 -14.18 -27.60 19.67
N MET A 470 -14.14 -26.28 19.44
CA MET A 470 -13.07 -25.61 18.70
C MET A 470 -11.72 -25.68 19.42
N SER A 471 -11.69 -25.55 20.75
CA SER A 471 -10.45 -25.71 21.54
C SER A 471 -9.87 -27.13 21.43
N GLU A 472 -10.72 -28.16 21.50
CA GLU A 472 -10.33 -29.57 21.34
C GLU A 472 -9.90 -29.92 19.90
N GLU A 473 -10.31 -29.12 18.92
CA GLU A 473 -9.88 -29.23 17.52
C GLU A 473 -8.55 -28.51 17.26
N VAL A 474 -8.38 -27.29 17.79
CA VAL A 474 -7.12 -26.54 17.70
C VAL A 474 -5.96 -27.28 18.37
N GLU A 475 -6.18 -27.90 19.53
CA GLU A 475 -5.12 -28.62 20.25
C GLU A 475 -4.71 -29.92 19.55
N ARG A 476 -5.64 -30.54 18.80
CA ARG A 476 -5.34 -31.69 17.94
C ARG A 476 -4.47 -31.30 16.74
N GLU A 477 -4.81 -30.18 16.09
CA GLU A 477 -4.00 -29.69 14.97
C GLU A 477 -2.65 -29.10 15.41
N ARG A 478 -2.54 -28.55 16.63
CA ARG A 478 -1.23 -28.24 17.24
C ARG A 478 -0.36 -29.49 17.28
N HIS A 479 -0.88 -30.58 17.82
CA HIS A 479 -0.14 -31.83 17.92
C HIS A 479 0.28 -32.39 16.55
N ASN A 480 -0.59 -32.29 15.53
CA ASN A 480 -0.25 -32.65 14.15
C ASN A 480 0.92 -31.81 13.61
N VAL A 481 0.91 -30.49 13.83
CA VAL A 481 1.99 -29.59 13.39
C VAL A 481 3.30 -29.90 14.14
N GLU A 482 3.27 -30.10 15.46
CA GLU A 482 4.45 -30.49 16.25
C GLU A 482 5.05 -31.84 15.83
N MET A 483 4.24 -32.77 15.31
CA MET A 483 4.72 -34.00 14.69
C MET A 483 5.43 -33.70 13.36
N MET A 484 4.81 -32.92 12.47
CA MET A 484 5.38 -32.57 11.15
C MET A 484 6.66 -31.74 11.25
N GLU A 485 6.74 -30.79 12.19
CA GLU A 485 7.95 -29.99 12.40
C GLU A 485 9.13 -30.88 12.83
N ARG A 486 8.90 -31.87 13.72
CA ARG A 486 9.92 -32.82 14.17
C ARG A 486 10.40 -33.75 13.05
N GLU A 487 9.50 -34.18 12.16
CA GLU A 487 9.86 -34.96 10.96
C GLU A 487 10.69 -34.12 9.97
N ALA A 488 10.35 -32.84 9.79
CA ALA A 488 11.11 -31.91 8.96
C ALA A 488 12.50 -31.61 9.52
N GLU A 489 12.64 -31.42 10.85
CA GLU A 489 13.93 -31.24 11.52
C GLU A 489 14.85 -32.44 11.30
N GLU A 490 14.36 -33.67 11.48
CA GLU A 490 15.17 -34.88 11.27
C GLU A 490 15.54 -35.06 9.80
N PHE A 491 14.65 -34.74 8.85
CA PHE A 491 14.96 -34.75 7.42
C PHE A 491 16.04 -33.72 7.05
N VAL A 492 16.00 -32.51 7.61
CA VAL A 492 17.04 -31.48 7.42
C VAL A 492 18.37 -31.93 8.02
N LYS A 493 18.34 -32.55 9.20
CA LYS A 493 19.51 -33.11 9.90
C LYS A 493 20.18 -34.24 9.10
N ILE A 494 19.41 -35.17 8.55
CA ILE A 494 19.88 -36.24 7.65
C ILE A 494 20.45 -35.66 6.34
N SER A 495 19.79 -34.64 5.78
CA SER A 495 20.26 -33.97 4.55
C SER A 495 21.59 -33.23 4.78
N LYS A 496 21.76 -32.58 5.94
CA LYS A 496 22.96 -31.85 6.33
C LYS A 496 24.18 -32.77 6.51
N THR A 497 24.03 -33.92 7.17
CA THR A 497 25.13 -34.88 7.33
C THR A 497 25.55 -35.49 6.00
N LYS A 498 24.59 -35.82 5.12
CA LYS A 498 24.86 -36.30 3.75
C LYS A 498 25.63 -35.27 2.90
N LEU A 499 25.27 -33.99 3.00
CA LEU A 499 26.00 -32.90 2.33
C LEU A 499 27.43 -32.76 2.87
N GLN A 500 27.62 -32.79 4.19
CA GLN A 500 28.97 -32.74 4.81
C GLN A 500 29.86 -33.91 4.39
N PHE A 501 29.31 -35.12 4.29
CA PHE A 501 30.04 -36.29 3.77
C PHE A 501 30.49 -36.07 2.31
N THR A 502 29.60 -35.57 1.45
CA THR A 502 29.90 -35.29 0.04
C THR A 502 30.98 -34.21 -0.10
N ILE A 503 30.92 -33.15 0.70
CA ILE A 503 31.95 -32.09 0.73
C ILE A 503 33.31 -32.68 1.15
N LYS A 504 33.36 -33.55 2.17
CA LYS A 504 34.61 -34.19 2.61
C LYS A 504 35.24 -35.01 1.49
N GLN A 505 34.44 -35.83 0.80
CA GLN A 505 34.91 -36.65 -0.32
C GLN A 505 35.49 -35.78 -1.45
N GLN A 506 34.81 -34.69 -1.83
CA GLN A 506 35.31 -33.77 -2.86
C GLN A 506 36.61 -33.06 -2.44
N VAL A 507 36.78 -32.70 -1.17
CA VAL A 507 38.04 -32.13 -0.67
C VAL A 507 39.18 -33.17 -0.73
N GLU A 508 38.91 -34.44 -0.42
CA GLU A 508 39.90 -35.53 -0.51
C GLU A 508 40.31 -35.79 -1.97
N GLU A 509 39.36 -35.79 -2.91
CA GLU A 509 39.63 -35.89 -4.37
C GLU A 509 40.48 -34.70 -4.88
N ILE A 510 40.15 -33.46 -4.50
CA ILE A 510 40.92 -32.27 -4.85
C ILE A 510 42.36 -32.36 -4.28
N GLN A 511 42.52 -32.85 -3.04
CA GLN A 511 43.83 -33.06 -2.43
C GLN A 511 44.64 -34.19 -3.08
N MET A 512 44.03 -35.15 -3.77
CA MET A 512 44.75 -36.11 -4.61
C MET A 512 45.25 -35.44 -5.89
N CYS A 513 44.37 -34.78 -6.65
CA CYS A 513 44.72 -34.08 -7.89
C CYS A 513 45.84 -33.03 -7.68
N ALA A 514 45.79 -32.30 -6.56
CA ALA A 514 46.83 -31.32 -6.20
C ALA A 514 48.21 -31.97 -5.97
N ARG A 515 48.27 -33.18 -5.39
CA ARG A 515 49.52 -33.93 -5.18
C ARG A 515 50.10 -34.48 -6.48
N GLU A 516 49.24 -34.94 -7.38
CA GLU A 516 49.65 -35.38 -8.73
C GLU A 516 50.22 -34.21 -9.55
N LEU A 517 49.57 -33.05 -9.52
CA LEU A 517 50.08 -31.83 -10.16
C LEU A 517 51.43 -31.37 -9.58
N LEU A 518 51.60 -31.41 -8.25
CA LEU A 518 52.88 -31.09 -7.62
C LEU A 518 54.01 -32.06 -8.04
N SER A 519 53.71 -33.35 -8.16
CA SER A 519 54.68 -34.35 -8.64
C SER A 519 55.08 -34.13 -10.11
N LEU A 520 54.14 -33.68 -10.96
CA LEU A 520 54.40 -33.27 -12.33
C LEU A 520 55.30 -32.02 -12.42
N VAL A 521 55.05 -31.01 -11.57
CA VAL A 521 55.87 -29.79 -11.49
C VAL A 521 57.30 -30.08 -11.01
N ASP A 522 57.46 -30.90 -9.97
CA ASP A 522 58.76 -31.37 -9.47
C ASP A 522 59.54 -32.14 -10.56
N SER A 523 58.86 -33.02 -11.29
CA SER A 523 59.44 -33.74 -12.44
C SER A 523 59.90 -32.79 -13.55
N ALA A 524 59.14 -31.74 -13.83
CA ALA A 524 59.50 -30.71 -14.81
C ALA A 524 60.68 -29.83 -14.34
N SER A 525 60.79 -29.52 -13.04
CA SER A 525 61.96 -28.81 -12.48
C SER A 525 63.23 -29.63 -12.63
N LYS A 526 63.18 -30.92 -12.27
CA LYS A 526 64.32 -31.85 -12.42
C LYS A 526 64.77 -31.99 -13.87
N TYR A 527 63.83 -32.01 -14.82
CA TYR A 527 64.17 -32.00 -16.25
C TYR A 527 64.82 -30.67 -16.69
N LYS A 528 64.32 -29.53 -16.19
CA LYS A 528 64.93 -28.21 -16.44
C LYS A 528 66.36 -28.14 -15.90
N GLU A 529 66.58 -28.55 -14.66
CA GLU A 529 67.90 -28.57 -14.00
C GLU A 529 68.89 -29.47 -14.77
N HIS A 530 68.44 -30.65 -15.22
CA HIS A 530 69.24 -31.55 -16.05
C HIS A 530 69.63 -30.93 -17.41
N MET A 531 68.69 -30.26 -18.07
CA MET A 531 68.96 -29.55 -19.33
C MET A 531 69.89 -28.35 -19.13
N GLU A 532 69.78 -27.61 -18.02
CA GLU A 532 70.69 -26.51 -17.67
C GLU A 532 72.11 -27.03 -17.40
N SER A 533 72.27 -28.20 -16.77
CA SER A 533 73.58 -28.89 -16.65
C SER A 533 74.18 -29.21 -18.01
N ILE A 534 73.42 -29.87 -18.90
CA ILE A 534 73.89 -30.22 -20.25
C ILE A 534 74.31 -28.98 -21.05
N ILE A 535 73.53 -27.89 -20.95
CA ILE A 535 73.87 -26.61 -21.59
C ILE A 535 75.14 -25.99 -20.98
N SER A 536 75.40 -26.20 -19.69
CA SER A 536 76.66 -25.79 -19.05
C SER A 536 77.84 -26.61 -19.57
N ASP A 537 77.73 -27.94 -19.59
CA ASP A 537 78.78 -28.84 -20.05
C ASP A 537 79.14 -28.58 -21.53
N MET A 538 78.13 -28.34 -22.37
CA MET A 538 78.31 -27.93 -23.77
C MET A 538 79.01 -26.57 -23.91
N LYS A 539 78.80 -25.62 -22.99
CA LYS A 539 79.52 -24.34 -22.99
C LYS A 539 80.99 -24.52 -22.57
N THR A 540 81.27 -25.36 -21.58
CA THR A 540 82.64 -25.67 -21.16
C THR A 540 83.43 -26.29 -22.31
N ALA A 541 82.90 -27.34 -22.93
CA ALA A 541 83.53 -27.99 -24.09
C ALA A 541 83.68 -27.05 -25.31
N LEU A 542 82.74 -26.10 -25.50
CA LEU A 542 82.88 -25.06 -26.53
C LEU A 542 84.00 -24.05 -26.18
N SER A 543 84.17 -23.70 -24.89
CA SER A 543 85.26 -22.84 -24.44
C SER A 543 86.62 -23.52 -24.64
N GLU A 544 86.76 -24.78 -24.20
CA GLU A 544 87.96 -25.59 -24.37
C GLU A 544 88.35 -25.75 -25.86
N THR A 545 87.38 -25.96 -26.75
CA THR A 545 87.65 -26.06 -28.19
C THR A 545 87.96 -24.72 -28.85
N VAL A 546 87.39 -23.60 -28.38
CA VAL A 546 87.78 -22.25 -28.81
C VAL A 546 89.20 -21.92 -28.36
N GLU A 547 89.57 -22.27 -27.13
CA GLU A 547 90.92 -22.08 -26.58
C GLU A 547 91.96 -22.95 -27.32
N ALA A 548 91.64 -24.21 -27.61
CA ALA A 548 92.47 -25.08 -28.45
C ALA A 548 92.67 -24.53 -29.87
N VAL A 549 91.63 -23.94 -30.48
CA VAL A 549 91.71 -23.29 -31.80
C VAL A 549 92.53 -22.00 -31.76
N ALA A 550 92.41 -21.19 -30.70
CA ALA A 550 93.23 -19.99 -30.50
C ALA A 550 94.73 -20.35 -30.38
N ASN A 551 95.05 -21.33 -29.55
CA ASN A 551 96.41 -21.84 -29.37
C ASN A 551 97.00 -22.42 -30.68
N ALA A 552 96.18 -23.08 -31.50
CA ALA A 552 96.60 -23.55 -32.83
C ALA A 552 96.83 -22.39 -33.83
N PHE A 553 96.14 -21.26 -33.67
CA PHE A 553 96.32 -20.07 -34.49
C PHE A 553 97.60 -19.31 -34.15
N GLU A 554 97.92 -19.16 -32.85
CA GLU A 554 99.19 -18.56 -32.42
C GLU A 554 100.40 -19.40 -32.85
N GLY A 555 100.29 -20.73 -32.84
CA GLY A 555 101.34 -21.64 -33.31
C GLY A 555 101.65 -21.59 -34.83
N SER A 556 100.91 -20.79 -35.60
CA SER A 556 100.94 -20.80 -37.08
C SER A 556 101.56 -19.54 -37.74
N LEU A 557 102.15 -18.62 -36.97
CA LEU A 557 102.74 -17.37 -37.47
C LEU A 557 104.23 -17.23 -37.10
N PRO A 558 105.17 -17.22 -38.06
CA PRO A 558 106.60 -17.08 -37.78
C PRO A 558 106.96 -15.64 -37.37
N ALA A 559 107.77 -15.52 -36.32
CA ALA A 559 108.13 -14.23 -35.72
C ALA A 559 109.22 -13.47 -36.51
N GLY A 560 109.16 -12.13 -36.47
CA GLY A 560 110.36 -11.29 -36.57
C GLY A 560 110.34 -10.15 -37.58
N LEU A 561 109.73 -9.02 -37.22
CA LEU A 561 110.18 -7.67 -37.57
C LEU A 561 109.50 -6.64 -36.66
N GLY A 562 110.27 -5.74 -36.03
CA GLY A 562 109.75 -4.62 -35.23
C GLY A 562 109.70 -3.31 -36.04
N THR A 563 109.55 -2.11 -35.43
CA THR A 563 109.65 -1.75 -34.00
C THR A 563 108.84 -0.46 -33.69
N SER A 564 108.67 -0.16 -32.39
CA SER A 564 108.38 1.17 -31.81
C SER A 564 106.94 1.72 -31.90
N GLY A 565 106.41 2.23 -30.77
CA GLY A 565 105.09 2.87 -30.72
C GLY A 565 104.49 3.05 -29.32
N ALA A 566 105.01 4.02 -28.55
CA ALA A 566 104.40 4.67 -27.36
C ALA A 566 103.72 3.82 -26.25
N ILE A 567 104.30 3.88 -25.04
CA ILE A 567 103.59 3.61 -23.77
C ILE A 567 103.25 4.94 -23.09
N GLN A 568 101.96 5.24 -22.86
CA GLN A 568 101.52 5.82 -21.57
C GLN A 568 99.99 5.86 -21.36
N THR A 569 99.57 5.23 -20.25
CA THR A 569 98.49 5.63 -19.31
C THR A 569 97.21 6.33 -19.79
N LEU A 570 96.07 5.76 -19.39
CA LEU A 570 95.21 6.37 -18.36
C LEU A 570 94.35 5.32 -17.62
N CYS A 571 94.11 5.57 -16.34
CA CYS A 571 93.39 4.76 -15.33
C CYS A 571 92.93 5.75 -14.23
N PRO A 572 92.11 5.39 -13.22
CA PRO A 572 91.15 4.28 -13.02
C PRO A 572 89.74 4.92 -12.66
N PRO A 573 88.87 4.48 -11.70
CA PRO A 573 88.74 3.22 -10.96
C PRO A 573 87.32 2.61 -10.83
N ASN A 574 87.33 1.40 -10.27
CA ASN A 574 86.22 0.58 -9.74
C ASN A 574 85.12 1.33 -8.94
N LEU A 575 83.93 0.70 -8.89
CA LEU A 575 83.36 0.27 -7.60
C LEU A 575 82.41 -0.94 -7.78
N PHE A 576 82.70 -2.03 -7.06
CA PHE A 576 81.83 -3.20 -6.92
C PHE A 576 81.01 -3.08 -5.62
N SER A 577 79.72 -3.43 -5.66
CA SER A 577 78.99 -3.91 -4.48
C SER A 577 77.74 -4.70 -4.86
N THR A 578 77.80 -6.01 -4.65
CA THR A 578 76.65 -6.92 -4.70
C THR A 578 76.00 -7.01 -3.32
N SER A 579 74.66 -7.00 -3.23
CA SER A 579 73.94 -7.35 -2.00
C SER A 579 72.74 -8.26 -2.27
N THR A 580 72.85 -9.49 -1.76
CA THR A 580 71.82 -10.54 -1.73
C THR A 580 70.57 -10.09 -0.97
N ILE A 581 69.39 -10.57 -1.38
CA ILE A 581 68.15 -10.48 -0.60
C ILE A 581 67.80 -11.88 -0.07
N PRO A 582 67.82 -12.12 1.26
CA PRO A 582 67.25 -13.31 1.86
C PRO A 582 65.78 -13.11 2.25
N CYS A 583 65.03 -14.21 2.36
CA CYS A 583 63.69 -14.26 2.94
C CYS A 583 63.70 -15.28 4.08
N GLU A 584 63.21 -14.92 5.27
CA GLU A 584 62.98 -15.90 6.34
C GLU A 584 61.90 -15.44 7.33
N SER A 585 61.43 -16.38 8.14
CA SER A 585 60.21 -16.31 8.96
C SER A 585 60.48 -16.18 10.46
N SER A 586 59.58 -15.53 11.22
CA SER A 586 59.18 -16.02 12.55
C SER A 586 57.92 -15.34 13.11
N SER A 587 57.11 -16.11 13.83
CA SER A 587 55.94 -15.70 14.62
C SER A 587 56.30 -15.14 16.00
N LYS A 588 55.47 -14.24 16.56
CA LYS A 588 55.18 -14.17 18.01
C LYS A 588 53.93 -13.34 18.33
N GLU A 589 53.35 -13.56 19.51
CA GLU A 589 52.08 -13.02 19.99
C GLU A 589 52.24 -11.89 21.04
N THR A 590 51.11 -11.33 21.51
CA THR A 590 50.93 -10.37 22.64
C THR A 590 51.39 -8.92 22.40
N GLY A 591 50.76 -7.87 22.96
CA GLY A 591 49.47 -7.78 23.67
C GLY A 591 49.39 -6.57 24.63
N LEU A 592 48.26 -5.81 24.62
CA LEU A 592 47.94 -4.64 25.48
C LEU A 592 48.90 -3.42 25.27
N GLU A 593 48.63 -2.14 25.64
CA GLU A 593 47.42 -1.36 25.99
C GLU A 593 47.72 0.17 25.90
N GLN A 594 46.70 1.04 25.72
CA GLN A 594 46.65 2.46 26.19
C GLN A 594 47.72 3.46 25.62
N SER A 595 47.70 4.82 25.76
CA SER A 595 46.65 5.84 25.98
C SER A 595 47.16 7.28 25.60
N GLU A 596 46.22 8.23 25.42
CA GLU A 596 46.27 9.72 25.59
C GLU A 596 47.17 10.74 24.80
N LYS A 597 46.46 11.64 24.07
CA LYS A 597 46.45 13.14 24.11
C LYS A 597 47.74 13.99 24.32
N LYS A 598 47.99 14.95 23.40
CA LYS A 598 48.24 16.44 23.56
C LYS A 598 49.11 17.00 22.41
N LYS A 599 49.30 18.32 22.16
CA LYS A 599 48.43 19.54 22.12
C LYS A 599 49.30 20.77 21.72
N ASN A 600 48.90 21.61 20.74
CA ASN A 600 49.43 22.97 20.40
C ASN A 600 50.92 23.06 19.92
N GLY A 601 51.40 24.11 19.21
CA GLY A 601 50.80 25.34 18.63
C GLY A 601 51.87 26.33 18.10
N SER A 602 51.51 27.61 17.80
CA SER A 602 52.38 28.79 17.44
C SER A 602 52.84 28.96 15.96
N TYR A 603 53.05 30.15 15.35
CA TYR A 603 52.39 31.49 15.37
C TYR A 603 52.92 32.41 14.21
N LEU A 604 52.09 33.39 13.77
CA LEU A 604 52.27 34.80 13.25
C LEU A 604 53.70 35.34 12.85
N LEU A 605 53.96 36.36 11.98
CA LEU A 605 53.24 37.40 11.17
C LEU A 605 54.26 37.96 10.08
N ASP A 606 54.19 39.03 9.24
CA ASP A 606 53.25 40.13 8.86
C ASP A 606 53.64 40.85 7.51
N SER A 607 52.79 41.76 6.98
CA SER A 607 53.08 43.02 6.20
C SER A 607 53.81 43.01 4.81
N LEU A 608 53.51 43.88 3.81
CA LEU A 608 52.45 44.89 3.56
C LEU A 608 52.36 45.24 2.02
N HIS A 609 51.68 46.33 1.58
CA HIS A 609 51.30 46.58 0.16
C HIS A 609 51.22 48.06 -0.32
N THR A 610 51.63 48.35 -1.59
CA THR A 610 51.30 49.53 -2.46
C THR A 610 51.38 49.15 -3.97
N SER A 611 50.81 49.81 -4.99
CA SER A 611 49.84 50.94 -5.10
C SER A 611 48.78 50.70 -6.24
N ARG A 612 48.20 51.73 -6.90
CA ARG A 612 46.85 51.69 -7.57
C ARG A 612 46.79 52.21 -9.03
N PHE A 613 45.70 51.86 -9.75
CA PHE A 613 44.76 52.68 -10.58
C PHE A 613 44.25 51.89 -11.83
N CYS A 614 43.02 52.02 -12.38
CA CYS A 614 41.68 52.30 -11.84
C CYS A 614 40.58 52.13 -12.93
N SER A 615 39.45 51.48 -12.64
CA SER A 615 38.06 52.00 -12.84
C SER A 615 36.98 50.90 -13.01
N CYS A 616 35.82 51.12 -12.37
CA CYS A 616 34.54 50.37 -12.38
C CYS A 616 34.56 48.83 -12.20
N GLY A 617 33.80 48.22 -11.27
CA GLY A 617 33.00 48.83 -10.20
C GLY A 617 31.84 47.96 -9.68
N ARG A 618 32.11 46.86 -8.96
CA ARG A 618 31.05 46.08 -8.28
C ARG A 618 31.51 45.47 -6.94
N ARG A 619 30.63 45.59 -5.93
CA ARG A 619 30.61 44.88 -4.63
C ARG A 619 31.75 45.30 -3.66
N HIS A 620 31.59 45.29 -2.32
CA HIS A 620 30.48 44.81 -1.48
C HIS A 620 30.53 45.44 -0.06
N PHE A 621 29.64 44.98 0.86
CA PHE A 621 29.87 44.82 2.32
C PHE A 621 29.84 46.10 3.22
N ILE A 622 29.35 46.10 4.48
CA ILE A 622 28.53 45.15 5.30
C ILE A 622 27.50 45.98 6.10
N GLY A 623 26.35 45.41 6.47
CA GLY A 623 25.53 45.87 7.61
C GLY A 623 24.94 44.68 8.39
N PHE A 624 25.12 44.66 9.72
CA PHE A 624 24.55 43.64 10.62
C PHE A 624 23.38 44.25 11.45
N SER A 625 22.57 43.39 12.07
CA SER A 625 21.26 43.66 12.67
C SER A 625 21.09 44.93 13.52
N ALA A 626 19.97 45.64 13.31
CA ALA A 626 19.32 46.49 14.32
C ALA A 626 17.79 46.54 14.16
N THR A 627 17.10 46.57 15.30
CA THR A 627 15.66 46.42 15.59
C THR A 627 14.68 47.48 15.07
N SER A 628 13.41 47.05 14.88
CA SER A 628 12.13 47.81 15.05
C SER A 628 11.81 48.96 14.07
N LEU A 629 10.64 48.98 13.42
CA LEU A 629 9.37 49.40 14.03
C LEU A 629 8.12 49.07 13.16
N LEU A 630 6.98 48.84 13.82
CA LEU A 630 5.61 49.02 13.29
C LEU A 630 5.26 50.54 13.21
N PRO A 631 4.21 51.03 12.50
CA PRO A 631 2.88 50.40 12.39
C PRO A 631 2.07 50.71 11.10
N VAL A 632 0.74 50.54 11.23
CA VAL A 632 -0.42 51.05 10.45
C VAL A 632 -1.19 50.00 9.65
N SER A 633 -2.51 50.14 9.74
CA SER A 633 -3.59 49.18 9.45
C SER A 633 -4.33 49.49 8.14
N SER A 634 -5.42 48.74 7.91
CA SER A 634 -6.44 48.92 6.85
C SER A 634 -6.01 48.50 5.43
N SER A 635 -6.90 48.00 4.55
CA SER A 635 -8.23 47.40 4.76
C SER A 635 -8.68 46.66 3.49
N SER A 636 -9.62 45.72 3.66
CA SER A 636 -10.55 45.17 2.65
C SER A 636 -10.50 45.73 1.21
N ASN A 637 -10.32 44.84 0.23
CA ASN A 637 -11.41 44.47 -0.69
C ASN A 637 -11.08 43.22 -1.50
N ALA A 638 -12.13 42.58 -2.04
CA ALA A 638 -12.04 41.38 -2.87
C ALA A 638 -12.12 41.71 -4.37
N SER A 639 -11.50 40.86 -5.20
CA SER A 639 -11.97 40.55 -6.56
C SER A 639 -11.29 39.28 -7.07
N ASP A 640 -12.02 38.47 -7.85
CA ASP A 640 -11.54 37.20 -8.40
C ASP A 640 -10.55 37.36 -9.55
N SER A 641 -9.64 36.39 -9.70
CA SER A 641 -9.19 35.93 -11.03
C SER A 641 -8.57 34.53 -11.00
N GLN A 642 -9.37 33.54 -11.42
CA GLN A 642 -8.98 32.38 -12.25
C GLN A 642 -7.63 31.69 -11.94
N SER A 643 -7.67 30.58 -11.19
CA SER A 643 -6.64 29.54 -11.27
C SER A 643 -6.80 28.72 -12.55
N ASN A 644 -5.68 28.41 -13.22
CA ASN A 644 -5.70 27.69 -14.50
C ASN A 644 -6.08 26.21 -14.33
N SER A 645 -6.98 25.75 -15.21
CA SER A 645 -7.35 24.33 -15.34
C SER A 645 -6.24 23.50 -15.96
N ASN A 646 -5.92 22.34 -15.37
CA ASN A 646 -5.24 21.24 -16.06
C ASN A 646 -6.20 20.05 -16.24
N VAL A 647 -6.07 19.37 -17.37
CA VAL A 647 -7.10 18.49 -17.94
C VAL A 647 -7.32 17.21 -17.13
N HIS A 648 -8.57 16.95 -16.75
CA HIS A 648 -9.11 15.60 -16.54
C HIS A 648 -10.17 15.33 -17.62
N LEU A 649 -10.17 14.14 -18.22
CA LEU A 649 -11.16 13.78 -19.24
C LEU A 649 -12.52 13.48 -18.59
N LEU A 650 -13.55 14.26 -18.98
CA LEU A 650 -14.94 13.89 -18.77
C LEU A 650 -15.32 12.73 -19.70
N SER A 651 -16.01 11.72 -19.16
CA SER A 651 -16.55 10.61 -19.96
C SER A 651 -17.67 11.10 -20.90
N PRO A 652 -17.78 10.58 -22.14
CA PRO A 652 -18.89 10.88 -23.05
C PRO A 652 -20.29 10.59 -22.49
N LEU A 653 -20.39 9.75 -21.44
CA LEU A 653 -21.65 9.43 -20.76
C LEU A 653 -22.05 10.44 -19.68
N ILE A 654 -21.21 11.44 -19.36
CA ILE A 654 -21.45 12.43 -18.29
C ILE A 654 -21.32 13.85 -18.85
N SER A 655 -22.18 14.19 -19.81
CA SER A 655 -22.24 15.53 -20.42
C SER A 655 -23.17 16.48 -19.65
N ASN A 656 -22.61 17.56 -19.10
CA ASN A 656 -23.28 18.63 -18.34
C ASN A 656 -23.81 18.23 -16.95
N LEU A 657 -23.13 18.68 -15.88
CA LEU A 657 -23.70 18.67 -14.52
C LEU A 657 -24.91 19.62 -14.45
N PRO A 658 -26.12 19.16 -14.09
CA PRO A 658 -27.23 20.05 -13.78
C PRO A 658 -26.99 20.77 -12.46
N GLN A 659 -27.39 22.05 -12.34
CA GLN A 659 -27.34 22.80 -11.06
C GLN A 659 -28.09 22.07 -9.93
N ASN A 660 -29.10 21.26 -10.28
CA ASN A 660 -29.85 20.40 -9.36
C ASN A 660 -28.97 19.38 -8.62
N LEU A 661 -27.88 18.88 -9.22
CA LEU A 661 -27.02 17.87 -8.60
C LEU A 661 -26.17 18.46 -7.47
N TRP A 662 -25.58 19.64 -7.69
CA TRP A 662 -24.79 20.33 -6.67
C TRP A 662 -25.69 20.87 -5.53
N ALA A 663 -26.91 21.30 -5.85
CA ALA A 663 -27.93 21.62 -4.84
C ALA A 663 -28.33 20.38 -4.01
N MET A 664 -28.45 19.20 -4.65
CA MET A 664 -28.72 17.94 -3.96
C MET A 664 -27.57 17.50 -3.05
N LEU A 665 -26.32 17.60 -3.51
CA LEU A 665 -25.11 17.32 -2.72
C LEU A 665 -25.17 18.07 -1.39
N ASN A 666 -25.19 19.41 -1.40
CA ASN A 666 -25.23 20.22 -0.17
C ASN A 666 -26.45 19.95 0.73
N ARG A 667 -27.61 19.64 0.14
CA ARG A 667 -28.85 19.37 0.89
C ARG A 667 -28.83 18.02 1.60
N VAL A 668 -28.13 17.04 1.03
CA VAL A 668 -27.96 15.69 1.58
C VAL A 668 -26.76 15.69 2.54
N HIS A 669 -25.58 16.00 2.01
CA HIS A 669 -24.27 16.03 2.67
C HIS A 669 -23.73 17.49 2.63
N PRO A 670 -24.03 18.32 3.65
CA PRO A 670 -23.54 19.70 3.69
C PRO A 670 -22.02 19.72 3.90
N PRO A 671 -21.29 20.64 3.25
CA PRO A 671 -19.83 20.63 3.23
C PRO A 671 -19.25 20.72 4.63
N LYS A 672 -18.35 19.78 4.96
CA LYS A 672 -17.65 19.72 6.23
C LYS A 672 -16.33 20.49 6.14
N PRO A 673 -15.66 20.84 7.25
CA PRO A 673 -14.34 21.46 7.20
C PRO A 673 -13.34 20.54 6.47
N ASP A 674 -12.53 21.09 5.56
CA ASP A 674 -11.53 20.35 4.77
C ASP A 674 -10.68 19.38 5.60
N TRP A 675 -10.27 19.78 6.81
CA TRP A 675 -9.46 18.96 7.71
C TRP A 675 -10.19 17.69 8.18
N TYR A 676 -11.52 17.74 8.35
CA TYR A 676 -12.33 16.60 8.75
C TYR A 676 -12.49 15.63 7.57
N GLU A 677 -12.78 16.13 6.36
CA GLU A 677 -12.92 15.29 5.18
C GLU A 677 -11.60 14.58 4.83
N GLU A 678 -10.47 15.28 4.99
CA GLU A 678 -9.11 14.78 4.77
C GLU A 678 -8.70 13.77 5.86
N PHE A 679 -8.98 14.07 7.13
CA PHE A 679 -8.79 13.14 8.24
C PHE A 679 -9.64 11.87 8.10
N PHE A 680 -10.93 12.01 7.74
CA PHE A 680 -11.83 10.89 7.54
C PHE A 680 -11.38 10.01 6.37
N ALA A 681 -10.92 10.60 5.27
CA ALA A 681 -10.34 9.84 4.15
C ALA A 681 -9.06 9.09 4.55
N LEU A 682 -8.16 9.71 5.33
CA LEU A 682 -6.96 9.06 5.86
C LEU A 682 -7.26 7.92 6.85
N VAL A 683 -8.29 8.09 7.69
CA VAL A 683 -8.77 7.06 8.63
C VAL A 683 -9.43 5.91 7.88
N MET A 684 -10.26 6.19 6.88
CA MET A 684 -10.88 5.18 6.04
C MET A 684 -9.84 4.39 5.25
N GLU A 685 -8.79 5.03 4.70
CA GLU A 685 -7.71 4.30 4.00
C GLU A 685 -7.02 3.28 4.93
N LYS A 686 -6.54 3.75 6.09
CA LYS A 686 -5.83 2.88 7.05
C LYS A 686 -6.74 1.82 7.68
N GLY A 687 -8.00 2.16 7.92
CA GLY A 687 -9.00 1.24 8.47
C GLY A 687 -9.45 0.17 7.47
N MET A 688 -9.65 0.55 6.20
CA MET A 688 -10.07 -0.36 5.15
C MET A 688 -8.94 -1.27 4.67
N ALA A 689 -7.68 -0.85 4.71
CA ALA A 689 -6.54 -1.74 4.50
C ALA A 689 -6.60 -2.95 5.48
N SER A 690 -6.71 -2.67 6.79
CA SER A 690 -6.85 -3.70 7.83
C SER A 690 -8.15 -4.53 7.76
N TYR A 691 -9.09 -4.18 6.89
CA TYR A 691 -10.34 -4.89 6.63
C TYR A 691 -10.32 -5.69 5.31
N GLU A 692 -9.41 -5.35 4.39
CA GLU A 692 -9.27 -5.93 3.04
C GLU A 692 -7.99 -6.77 2.86
N ASP A 693 -7.05 -6.72 3.81
CA ASP A 693 -5.76 -7.41 3.77
C ASP A 693 -5.90 -8.94 3.82
N GLU A 694 -5.27 -9.61 2.84
CA GLU A 694 -5.03 -11.05 2.88
C GLU A 694 -3.65 -11.40 2.29
N ILE A 695 -2.89 -12.25 2.99
CA ILE A 695 -1.66 -12.94 2.53
C ILE A 695 -0.43 -12.05 2.22
N LEU A 696 0.22 -11.48 3.26
CA LEU A 696 1.65 -11.74 3.56
C LEU A 696 2.09 -11.24 4.96
N ILE A 697 3.03 -11.96 5.61
CA ILE A 697 3.89 -11.52 6.74
C ILE A 697 3.11 -10.93 7.95
N LEU A 698 2.60 -11.71 8.91
CA LEU A 698 3.39 -12.23 10.04
C LEU A 698 2.58 -13.23 10.90
N LYS A 699 3.19 -14.35 11.30
CA LYS A 699 2.64 -15.22 12.36
C LYS A 699 2.99 -14.66 13.74
N SER A 700 2.03 -14.09 14.46
CA SER A 700 2.13 -13.86 15.92
C SER A 700 0.78 -14.08 16.61
N VAL A 701 0.82 -14.50 17.88
CA VAL A 701 -0.21 -15.38 18.47
C VAL A 701 -1.51 -14.66 18.89
N LEU A 702 -1.63 -13.35 18.69
CA LEU A 702 -2.79 -12.55 19.16
C LEU A 702 -3.90 -12.29 18.12
N MET A 703 -3.74 -12.74 16.87
CA MET A 703 -4.59 -12.29 15.74
C MET A 703 -5.63 -13.31 15.22
N VAL A 704 -5.64 -14.56 15.69
CA VAL A 704 -6.40 -15.66 15.06
C VAL A 704 -7.91 -15.36 14.90
N ASN A 705 -8.56 -14.84 15.95
CA ASN A 705 -9.99 -14.55 15.92
C ASN A 705 -10.37 -13.34 15.03
N ALA A 706 -9.44 -12.42 14.76
CA ALA A 706 -9.65 -11.33 13.82
C ALA A 706 -9.49 -11.81 12.38
N LEU A 707 -8.41 -12.54 12.09
CA LEU A 707 -8.09 -13.07 10.76
C LEU A 707 -9.21 -13.99 10.22
N VAL A 708 -9.76 -14.88 11.05
CA VAL A 708 -10.87 -15.78 10.67
C VAL A 708 -12.15 -15.01 10.27
N ALA A 709 -12.33 -13.77 10.72
CA ALA A 709 -13.49 -12.95 10.36
C ALA A 709 -13.24 -12.06 9.12
N ILE A 710 -12.01 -11.55 8.95
CA ILE A 710 -11.58 -10.83 7.73
C ILE A 710 -11.70 -11.77 6.52
N TRP A 711 -11.14 -12.99 6.65
CA TRP A 711 -11.19 -14.05 5.63
C TRP A 711 -12.60 -14.36 5.12
N LYS A 712 -13.61 -14.32 6.02
CA LYS A 712 -15.01 -14.54 5.66
C LYS A 712 -15.56 -13.42 4.77
N VAL A 713 -15.23 -12.16 5.05
CA VAL A 713 -15.72 -11.01 4.25
C VAL A 713 -15.13 -11.04 2.85
N ALA A 714 -13.82 -11.24 2.71
CA ALA A 714 -13.14 -11.35 1.42
C ALA A 714 -13.74 -12.49 0.57
N GLY A 715 -13.97 -13.67 1.18
CA GLY A 715 -14.62 -14.81 0.52
C GLY A 715 -16.09 -14.59 0.12
N TYR A 716 -16.83 -13.66 0.76
CA TYR A 716 -18.16 -13.25 0.30
C TYR A 716 -18.08 -12.21 -0.82
N LYS A 717 -17.13 -11.26 -0.77
CA LYS A 717 -16.90 -10.31 -1.87
C LYS A 717 -16.48 -11.04 -3.15
N GLU A 718 -15.54 -11.99 -3.08
CA GLU A 718 -15.09 -12.72 -4.28
C GLU A 718 -16.24 -13.47 -4.97
N LYS A 719 -17.17 -14.05 -4.21
CA LYS A 719 -18.42 -14.63 -4.72
C LYS A 719 -19.35 -13.58 -5.33
N LEU A 720 -19.58 -12.47 -4.62
CA LEU A 720 -20.41 -11.35 -5.07
C LEU A 720 -19.92 -10.80 -6.42
N PHE A 721 -18.63 -10.52 -6.55
CA PHE A 721 -18.01 -10.02 -7.78
C PHE A 721 -17.81 -11.10 -8.86
N SER A 722 -18.04 -12.39 -8.56
CA SER A 722 -18.03 -13.43 -9.60
C SER A 722 -19.27 -13.37 -10.51
N SER A 723 -20.44 -12.94 -10.01
CA SER A 723 -21.66 -12.85 -10.84
C SER A 723 -21.61 -11.67 -11.84
N LEU A 724 -20.84 -10.62 -11.51
CA LEU A 724 -20.49 -9.53 -12.43
C LEU A 724 -19.59 -10.01 -13.56
N ARG A 725 -18.44 -10.64 -13.22
CA ARG A 725 -17.47 -11.16 -14.20
C ARG A 725 -18.10 -12.18 -15.16
N GLY A 726 -19.03 -13.01 -14.66
CA GLY A 726 -19.81 -13.94 -15.49
C GLY A 726 -20.71 -13.29 -16.56
N ARG A 727 -21.05 -11.99 -16.42
CA ARG A 727 -21.97 -11.27 -17.34
C ARG A 727 -21.28 -10.33 -18.33
N LYS A 728 -19.97 -10.09 -18.21
CA LYS A 728 -19.20 -9.15 -19.06
C LYS A 728 -19.75 -7.71 -19.07
N CYS A 729 -20.09 -7.20 -17.88
CA CYS A 729 -20.43 -5.79 -17.70
C CYS A 729 -19.28 -4.89 -18.17
N LYS A 730 -19.57 -3.81 -18.90
CA LYS A 730 -18.57 -2.82 -19.31
C LYS A 730 -18.67 -1.55 -18.48
N ASP A 731 -19.88 -1.01 -18.35
CA ASP A 731 -20.14 0.23 -17.61
C ASP A 731 -20.61 -0.13 -16.19
N VAL A 732 -19.74 0.08 -15.19
CA VAL A 732 -20.03 -0.25 -13.79
C VAL A 732 -19.96 1.01 -12.94
N LEU A 733 -21.02 1.31 -12.18
CA LEU A 733 -21.05 2.44 -11.24
C LEU A 733 -20.87 1.93 -9.80
N GLU A 734 -19.84 2.42 -9.10
CA GLU A 734 -19.61 2.15 -7.68
C GLU A 734 -20.19 3.31 -6.86
N LEU A 735 -21.31 3.06 -6.21
CA LEU A 735 -22.00 3.97 -5.30
C LEU A 735 -21.31 3.90 -3.92
N GLY A 736 -20.80 5.04 -3.45
CA GLY A 736 -20.05 5.18 -2.20
C GLY A 736 -18.68 4.50 -2.27
N ILE A 737 -17.89 4.86 -3.29
CA ILE A 737 -16.60 4.22 -3.57
C ILE A 737 -15.57 4.35 -2.42
N GLY A 738 -15.64 5.41 -1.61
CA GLY A 738 -14.64 5.69 -0.58
C GLY A 738 -13.22 5.66 -1.15
N THR A 739 -12.29 5.00 -0.47
CA THR A 739 -10.91 4.84 -0.93
C THR A 739 -10.71 3.74 -1.99
N GLY A 740 -11.78 3.15 -2.52
CA GLY A 740 -11.74 2.15 -3.60
C GLY A 740 -11.45 0.69 -3.21
N PRO A 741 -11.88 0.16 -2.04
CA PRO A 741 -11.53 -1.21 -1.60
C PRO A 741 -12.05 -2.32 -2.54
N ASN A 742 -13.09 -2.04 -3.34
CA ASN A 742 -13.67 -2.98 -4.29
C ASN A 742 -12.92 -3.04 -5.64
N LEU A 743 -12.01 -2.10 -5.92
CA LEU A 743 -11.42 -1.94 -7.26
C LEU A 743 -10.61 -3.15 -7.73
N LYS A 744 -10.02 -3.91 -6.80
CA LYS A 744 -9.33 -5.19 -7.05
C LYS A 744 -10.20 -6.24 -7.73
N TYR A 745 -11.53 -6.18 -7.59
CA TYR A 745 -12.44 -7.17 -8.17
C TYR A 745 -12.83 -6.90 -9.64
N TYR A 746 -12.67 -5.67 -10.14
CA TYR A 746 -13.00 -5.32 -11.54
C TYR A 746 -11.85 -5.54 -12.52
N ALA A 747 -10.61 -5.46 -12.06
CA ALA A 747 -9.41 -5.46 -12.92
C ALA A 747 -9.16 -6.77 -13.70
N GLY A 748 -9.89 -7.85 -13.36
CA GLY A 748 -9.81 -9.12 -14.09
C GLY A 748 -10.48 -9.13 -15.48
N ASP A 749 -11.39 -8.19 -15.75
CA ASP A 749 -12.15 -8.13 -17.00
C ASP A 749 -11.60 -7.06 -17.97
N VAL A 750 -11.31 -7.47 -19.21
CA VAL A 750 -10.71 -6.61 -20.23
C VAL A 750 -11.72 -5.58 -20.75
N GLY A 751 -11.51 -4.32 -20.40
CA GLY A 751 -12.27 -3.17 -20.92
C GLY A 751 -13.46 -2.73 -20.09
N VAL A 752 -13.49 -3.04 -18.79
CA VAL A 752 -14.43 -2.44 -17.84
C VAL A 752 -14.11 -0.95 -17.63
N HIS A 753 -15.13 -0.12 -17.51
CA HIS A 753 -15.08 1.27 -17.10
C HIS A 753 -15.79 1.41 -15.75
N VAL A 754 -15.09 1.91 -14.73
CA VAL A 754 -15.58 2.04 -13.37
C VAL A 754 -15.84 3.52 -13.04
N TYR A 755 -17.10 3.83 -12.73
CA TYR A 755 -17.60 5.15 -12.38
C TYR A 755 -17.83 5.23 -10.87
N GLY A 756 -16.84 5.68 -10.11
CA GLY A 756 -16.93 5.88 -8.67
C GLY A 756 -17.67 7.16 -8.30
N VAL A 757 -18.64 7.06 -7.38
CA VAL A 757 -19.43 8.18 -6.86
C VAL A 757 -19.35 8.23 -5.34
N ASP A 758 -18.93 9.35 -4.76
CA ASP A 758 -18.82 9.54 -3.31
C ASP A 758 -18.87 11.05 -2.97
N PRO A 759 -19.50 11.47 -1.85
CA PRO A 759 -19.64 12.88 -1.49
C PRO A 759 -18.34 13.56 -1.05
N ASN A 760 -17.36 12.82 -0.51
CA ASN A 760 -16.11 13.38 0.04
C ASN A 760 -15.04 13.46 -1.06
N LYS A 761 -14.74 14.67 -1.55
CA LYS A 761 -13.74 14.86 -2.64
C LYS A 761 -12.32 14.41 -2.26
N LYS A 762 -11.97 14.32 -0.97
CA LYS A 762 -10.63 13.89 -0.50
C LYS A 762 -10.37 12.40 -0.70
N MET A 763 -11.40 11.58 -0.88
CA MET A 763 -11.28 10.15 -1.18
C MET A 763 -10.67 9.86 -2.57
N GLU A 764 -10.86 10.77 -3.53
CA GLU A 764 -10.48 10.61 -4.94
C GLU A 764 -9.04 10.10 -5.16
N LYS A 765 -8.08 10.67 -4.42
CA LYS A 765 -6.65 10.31 -4.54
C LYS A 765 -6.35 8.89 -4.09
N TYR A 766 -7.08 8.40 -3.08
CA TYR A 766 -6.94 7.03 -2.59
C TYR A 766 -7.63 6.06 -3.55
N ALA A 767 -8.86 6.37 -4.00
CA ALA A 767 -9.56 5.57 -5.00
C ALA A 767 -8.78 5.45 -6.33
N ALA A 768 -8.15 6.54 -6.79
CA ALA A 768 -7.29 6.52 -7.98
C ALA A 768 -6.01 5.70 -7.77
N ALA A 769 -5.41 5.74 -6.58
CA ALA A 769 -4.26 4.89 -6.24
C ALA A 769 -4.66 3.40 -6.16
N ALA A 770 -5.81 3.08 -5.56
CA ALA A 770 -6.37 1.74 -5.49
C ALA A 770 -6.76 1.19 -6.87
N ALA A 771 -7.29 2.02 -7.78
CA ALA A 771 -7.53 1.65 -9.18
C ALA A 771 -6.22 1.22 -9.88
N LEU A 772 -5.17 2.04 -9.74
CA LEU A 772 -3.87 1.78 -10.34
C LEU A 772 -3.19 0.55 -9.72
N ALA A 773 -3.29 0.36 -8.40
CA ALA A 773 -2.77 -0.81 -7.70
C ALA A 773 -3.52 -2.10 -8.05
N ALA A 774 -4.82 -2.03 -8.33
CA ALA A 774 -5.61 -3.13 -8.87
C ALA A 774 -5.25 -3.49 -10.33
N GLY A 775 -4.62 -2.58 -11.07
CA GLY A 775 -4.30 -2.75 -12.50
C GLY A 775 -5.37 -2.22 -13.46
N LEU A 776 -6.35 -1.45 -12.98
CA LEU A 776 -7.28 -0.72 -13.85
C LEU A 776 -6.52 0.42 -14.57
N PRO A 777 -6.63 0.55 -15.91
CA PRO A 777 -6.07 1.69 -16.62
C PRO A 777 -6.67 3.00 -16.13
N SER A 778 -5.87 4.06 -16.02
CA SER A 778 -6.33 5.41 -15.63
C SER A 778 -7.33 6.02 -16.63
N THR A 779 -7.39 5.50 -17.86
CA THR A 779 -8.43 5.82 -18.86
C THR A 779 -9.80 5.22 -18.57
N ASN A 780 -9.87 4.26 -17.65
CA ASN A 780 -11.02 3.40 -17.38
C ASN A 780 -11.59 3.59 -15.97
N PHE A 781 -10.98 4.46 -15.15
CA PHE A 781 -11.48 4.83 -13.83
C PHE A 781 -11.88 6.31 -13.81
N TYR A 782 -13.10 6.61 -13.36
CA TYR A 782 -13.61 7.97 -13.23
C TYR A 782 -14.17 8.17 -11.83
N TYR A 783 -13.79 9.27 -11.17
CA TYR A 783 -14.29 9.66 -9.86
C TYR A 783 -15.19 10.90 -9.99
N THR A 784 -16.38 10.88 -9.38
CA THR A 784 -17.32 12.01 -9.40
C THR A 784 -17.84 12.32 -7.99
N GLN A 785 -17.76 13.58 -7.57
CA GLN A 785 -18.33 14.02 -6.31
C GLN A 785 -19.84 14.21 -6.43
N ALA A 786 -20.63 13.29 -5.85
CA ALA A 786 -22.09 13.35 -5.82
C ALA A 786 -22.66 12.44 -4.70
N VAL A 787 -23.99 12.43 -4.56
CA VAL A 787 -24.72 11.63 -3.56
C VAL A 787 -25.59 10.57 -4.24
N GLY A 788 -25.88 9.47 -3.53
CA GLY A 788 -26.67 8.35 -4.08
C GLY A 788 -28.10 8.74 -4.46
N GLU A 789 -28.67 9.76 -3.83
CA GLU A 789 -29.99 10.32 -4.10
C GLU A 789 -30.06 11.19 -5.38
N ALA A 790 -28.94 11.40 -6.08
CA ALA A 790 -28.87 12.13 -7.35
C ALA A 790 -27.62 11.68 -8.14
N LEU A 791 -27.71 10.54 -8.84
CA LEU A 791 -26.55 9.93 -9.48
C LEU A 791 -26.12 10.68 -10.76
N PRO A 792 -24.81 10.96 -10.94
CA PRO A 792 -24.26 11.72 -12.08
C PRO A 792 -24.14 10.86 -13.36
N ALA A 793 -25.17 10.07 -13.68
CA ALA A 793 -25.20 9.20 -14.85
C ALA A 793 -26.57 9.26 -15.55
N ASN A 794 -26.56 9.02 -16.87
CA ASN A 794 -27.76 9.02 -17.70
C ASN A 794 -28.69 7.84 -17.38
N ASP A 795 -29.97 7.97 -17.73
CA ASP A 795 -30.94 6.89 -17.64
C ASP A 795 -30.49 5.69 -18.50
N ALA A 796 -30.63 4.47 -17.96
CA ALA A 796 -30.27 3.21 -18.62
C ALA A 796 -28.85 3.18 -19.24
N SER A 797 -27.85 3.72 -18.52
CA SER A 797 -26.46 3.84 -19.00
C SER A 797 -25.46 2.82 -18.40
N MET A 798 -25.78 2.19 -17.26
CA MET A 798 -24.87 1.28 -16.56
C MET A 798 -25.28 -0.18 -16.72
N ASP A 799 -24.32 -1.08 -16.98
CA ASP A 799 -24.55 -2.54 -16.99
C ASP A 799 -24.74 -3.08 -15.57
N ALA A 800 -24.00 -2.51 -14.61
CA ALA A 800 -24.15 -2.81 -13.20
C ALA A 800 -23.98 -1.58 -12.31
N VAL A 801 -24.60 -1.64 -11.13
CA VAL A 801 -24.36 -0.71 -10.02
C VAL A 801 -23.96 -1.55 -8.82
N VAL A 802 -22.88 -1.15 -8.16
CA VAL A 802 -22.35 -1.79 -6.95
C VAL A 802 -22.42 -0.80 -5.80
N GLY A 803 -22.79 -1.27 -4.60
CA GLY A 803 -22.67 -0.48 -3.37
C GLY A 803 -22.45 -1.37 -2.17
N THR A 804 -21.36 -1.14 -1.42
CA THR A 804 -21.02 -1.95 -0.25
C THR A 804 -20.85 -1.08 1.00
N LEU A 805 -21.78 -1.21 1.96
CA LEU A 805 -21.86 -0.46 3.21
C LEU A 805 -22.16 1.04 2.99
N VAL A 806 -23.16 1.33 2.15
CA VAL A 806 -23.50 2.70 1.71
C VAL A 806 -24.98 3.01 1.86
N LEU A 807 -25.89 2.06 1.62
CA LEU A 807 -27.31 2.25 1.91
C LEU A 807 -27.61 2.41 3.42
N CYS A 808 -26.66 2.05 4.28
CA CYS A 808 -26.67 2.40 5.69
C CYS A 808 -26.44 3.89 5.99
N SER A 809 -25.73 4.63 5.12
CA SER A 809 -25.25 6.01 5.37
C SER A 809 -25.96 7.09 4.53
N VAL A 810 -26.59 6.75 3.41
CA VAL A 810 -27.41 7.70 2.62
C VAL A 810 -28.54 8.31 3.45
N LYS A 811 -29.04 9.48 3.07
CA LYS A 811 -30.11 10.20 3.79
C LYS A 811 -31.51 9.71 3.42
N ASP A 812 -31.71 9.32 2.15
CA ASP A 812 -32.95 8.70 1.68
C ASP A 812 -32.67 7.46 0.82
N VAL A 813 -32.76 6.28 1.45
CA VAL A 813 -32.59 4.96 0.82
C VAL A 813 -33.55 4.74 -0.36
N LYS A 814 -34.78 5.28 -0.28
CA LYS A 814 -35.79 5.09 -1.35
C LYS A 814 -35.49 5.99 -2.55
N ALA A 815 -34.96 7.19 -2.33
CA ALA A 815 -34.41 8.02 -3.40
C ALA A 815 -33.17 7.37 -4.04
N THR A 816 -32.21 6.88 -3.24
CA THR A 816 -31.02 6.19 -3.76
C THR A 816 -31.38 4.95 -4.59
N LEU A 817 -32.26 4.07 -4.10
CA LEU A 817 -32.66 2.87 -4.84
C LEU A 817 -33.45 3.19 -6.11
N LYS A 818 -34.16 4.32 -6.15
CA LYS A 818 -34.79 4.83 -7.38
C LYS A 818 -33.75 5.30 -8.40
N GLU A 819 -32.70 5.99 -7.97
CA GLU A 819 -31.60 6.42 -8.83
C GLU A 819 -30.78 5.23 -9.36
N VAL A 820 -30.46 4.25 -8.49
CA VAL A 820 -29.84 2.97 -8.90
C VAL A 820 -30.66 2.31 -10.02
N LYS A 821 -31.99 2.27 -9.87
CA LYS A 821 -32.89 1.75 -10.92
C LYS A 821 -32.97 2.61 -12.17
N ARG A 822 -32.80 3.93 -12.07
CA ARG A 822 -32.80 4.86 -13.22
C ARG A 822 -31.56 4.67 -14.08
N VAL A 823 -30.38 4.53 -13.47
CA VAL A 823 -29.11 4.44 -14.23
C VAL A 823 -28.86 3.04 -14.81
N LEU A 824 -29.45 1.98 -14.25
CA LEU A 824 -29.30 0.62 -14.76
C LEU A 824 -29.98 0.40 -16.12
N LYS A 825 -29.26 -0.21 -17.05
CA LYS A 825 -29.79 -0.74 -18.31
C LYS A 825 -30.87 -1.81 -18.05
N PRO A 826 -31.84 -2.02 -18.96
CA PRO A 826 -32.70 -3.21 -18.93
C PRO A 826 -31.84 -4.50 -18.96
N GLY A 827 -32.05 -5.39 -18.00
CA GLY A 827 -31.23 -6.58 -17.77
C GLY A 827 -30.00 -6.37 -16.87
N GLY A 828 -29.72 -5.11 -16.48
CA GLY A 828 -28.60 -4.74 -15.62
C GLY A 828 -28.73 -5.26 -14.18
N LEU A 829 -27.59 -5.28 -13.48
CA LEU A 829 -27.43 -5.91 -12.17
C LEU A 829 -27.20 -4.87 -11.06
N TYR A 830 -28.03 -4.86 -10.01
CA TYR A 830 -27.67 -4.20 -8.75
C TYR A 830 -27.00 -5.22 -7.82
N VAL A 831 -25.81 -4.88 -7.33
CA VAL A 831 -24.97 -5.74 -6.49
C VAL A 831 -24.67 -5.03 -5.18
N PHE A 832 -24.88 -5.69 -4.05
CA PHE A 832 -24.82 -5.04 -2.75
C PHE A 832 -24.21 -5.90 -1.64
N MET A 833 -23.61 -5.23 -0.67
CA MET A 833 -23.24 -5.82 0.63
C MET A 833 -23.45 -4.76 1.71
N GLU A 834 -24.52 -4.87 2.48
CA GLU A 834 -24.94 -3.90 3.48
C GLU A 834 -24.93 -4.51 4.88
N HIS A 835 -24.74 -3.70 5.92
CA HIS A 835 -25.19 -4.10 7.25
C HIS A 835 -26.67 -3.79 7.42
N VAL A 836 -27.32 -4.55 8.30
CA VAL A 836 -28.76 -4.45 8.58
C VAL A 836 -29.00 -4.37 10.07
N ALA A 837 -30.12 -3.75 10.40
CA ALA A 837 -30.81 -3.98 11.65
C ALA A 837 -30.86 -5.47 12.02
N ALA A 838 -30.55 -5.78 13.27
CA ALA A 838 -30.91 -7.05 13.88
C ALA A 838 -32.43 -7.15 14.04
N GLU A 839 -32.92 -8.39 14.14
CA GLU A 839 -34.35 -8.66 14.13
C GLU A 839 -35.03 -8.13 15.40
N GLY A 840 -36.29 -7.70 15.26
CA GLY A 840 -37.04 -7.04 16.34
C GLY A 840 -37.13 -7.90 17.59
N GLY A 841 -36.89 -7.31 18.76
CA GLY A 841 -36.83 -8.00 20.05
C GLY A 841 -35.43 -8.46 20.45
N THR A 842 -34.51 -8.71 19.50
CA THR A 842 -33.17 -9.22 19.85
C THR A 842 -32.35 -8.23 20.69
N GLY A 843 -31.56 -8.73 21.64
CA GLY A 843 -30.65 -7.89 22.45
C GLY A 843 -29.64 -7.11 21.60
N LEU A 844 -29.27 -7.66 20.43
CA LEU A 844 -28.44 -6.97 19.44
C LEU A 844 -29.15 -5.76 18.81
N ARG A 845 -30.46 -5.84 18.54
CA ARG A 845 -31.27 -4.71 18.09
C ARG A 845 -31.29 -3.58 19.13
N PHE A 846 -31.29 -3.91 20.42
CA PHE A 846 -31.15 -2.93 21.50
C PHE A 846 -29.76 -2.26 21.50
N VAL A 847 -28.67 -3.03 21.41
CA VAL A 847 -27.30 -2.48 21.33
C VAL A 847 -27.14 -1.58 20.10
N GLN A 848 -27.65 -1.99 18.93
CA GLN A 848 -27.69 -1.14 17.74
C GLN A 848 -28.45 0.16 17.97
N ASN A 849 -29.64 0.11 18.60
CA ASN A 849 -30.43 1.31 18.90
C ASN A 849 -29.70 2.30 19.83
N VAL A 850 -28.91 1.81 20.80
CA VAL A 850 -28.12 2.65 21.71
C VAL A 850 -26.89 3.24 21.02
N ALA A 851 -26.24 2.47 20.13
CA ALA A 851 -25.05 2.90 19.41
C ALA A 851 -25.32 3.76 18.16
N ASP A 852 -26.54 3.72 17.59
CA ASP A 852 -26.91 4.41 16.34
C ASP A 852 -26.55 5.91 16.31
N PRO A 853 -26.83 6.72 17.36
CA PRO A 853 -26.53 8.16 17.32
C PRO A 853 -25.03 8.45 17.31
N LEU A 854 -24.23 7.58 17.94
CA LEU A 854 -22.77 7.69 17.95
C LEU A 854 -22.17 7.22 16.61
N GLN A 855 -22.72 6.15 16.03
CA GLN A 855 -22.32 5.67 14.71
C GLN A 855 -22.61 6.72 13.62
N GLN A 856 -23.80 7.32 13.61
CA GLN A 856 -24.16 8.38 12.66
C GLN A 856 -23.19 9.56 12.71
N LEU A 857 -22.72 9.93 13.92
CA LEU A 857 -21.79 11.05 14.12
C LEU A 857 -20.35 10.73 13.68
N LEU A 858 -19.87 9.52 13.93
CA LEU A 858 -18.48 9.13 13.71
C LEU A 858 -18.21 8.46 12.35
N ALA A 859 -19.21 7.81 11.74
CA ALA A 859 -19.09 7.05 10.50
C ALA A 859 -19.97 7.62 9.37
N ASP A 860 -19.83 8.93 9.12
CA ASP A 860 -20.45 9.69 8.02
C ASP A 860 -21.95 9.41 7.76
N GLY A 861 -22.77 9.38 8.83
CA GLY A 861 -24.22 9.17 8.74
C GLY A 861 -24.68 7.70 8.77
N CYS A 862 -23.77 6.75 8.95
CA CYS A 862 -24.07 5.32 9.06
C CYS A 862 -25.09 5.00 10.19
N HIS A 863 -26.22 4.38 9.82
CA HIS A 863 -27.22 3.86 10.77
C HIS A 863 -27.11 2.33 10.91
N LEU A 864 -26.74 1.86 12.11
CA LEU A 864 -26.80 0.45 12.51
C LEU A 864 -28.23 -0.10 12.48
N THR A 865 -29.20 0.74 12.82
CA THR A 865 -30.61 0.40 13.04
C THR A 865 -31.44 0.23 11.77
N ARG A 866 -30.81 0.32 10.59
CA ARG A 866 -31.50 0.45 9.30
C ARG A 866 -31.79 -0.90 8.66
N GLU A 867 -33.05 -1.15 8.30
CA GLU A 867 -33.51 -2.37 7.61
C GLU A 867 -33.21 -2.31 6.09
N THR A 868 -31.96 -2.06 5.70
CA THR A 868 -31.53 -1.88 4.29
C THR A 868 -32.03 -3.01 3.38
N GLY A 869 -31.85 -4.27 3.77
CA GLY A 869 -32.35 -5.44 3.01
C GLY A 869 -33.86 -5.42 2.71
N LYS A 870 -34.68 -4.84 3.60
CA LYS A 870 -36.13 -4.67 3.37
C LYS A 870 -36.40 -3.57 2.35
N TYR A 871 -35.68 -2.45 2.41
CA TYR A 871 -35.79 -1.39 1.41
C TYR A 871 -35.39 -1.84 0.01
N ILE A 872 -34.34 -2.67 -0.13
CA ILE A 872 -33.92 -3.21 -1.44
C ILE A 872 -34.96 -4.20 -1.99
N PHE A 873 -35.56 -5.03 -1.13
CA PHE A 873 -36.69 -5.89 -1.51
C PHE A 873 -37.93 -5.08 -1.93
N GLU A 874 -38.34 -4.10 -1.13
CA GLU A 874 -39.45 -3.16 -1.42
C GLU A 874 -39.23 -2.32 -2.69
N ALA A 875 -37.99 -2.14 -3.15
CA ALA A 875 -37.70 -1.42 -4.39
C ALA A 875 -38.24 -2.12 -5.64
N GLY A 876 -38.55 -3.42 -5.57
CA GLY A 876 -39.23 -4.16 -6.64
C GLY A 876 -38.36 -4.46 -7.86
N PHE A 877 -37.14 -4.98 -7.64
CA PHE A 877 -36.35 -5.63 -8.69
C PHE A 877 -36.96 -6.99 -9.09
N SER A 878 -36.58 -7.54 -10.23
CA SER A 878 -37.35 -8.60 -10.90
C SER A 878 -36.88 -10.03 -10.59
N ASP A 879 -35.60 -10.19 -10.25
CA ASP A 879 -34.99 -11.42 -9.76
C ASP A 879 -34.15 -11.08 -8.51
N VAL A 880 -34.16 -11.96 -7.51
CA VAL A 880 -33.90 -11.59 -6.10
C VAL A 880 -33.07 -12.66 -5.38
N ASN A 881 -31.77 -12.39 -5.20
CA ASN A 881 -30.86 -13.26 -4.45
C ASN A 881 -30.31 -12.50 -3.22
N ILE A 882 -30.99 -12.58 -2.07
CA ILE A 882 -30.56 -11.94 -0.81
C ILE A 882 -30.08 -13.01 0.18
N ASN A 883 -28.83 -12.91 0.63
CA ASN A 883 -28.23 -13.81 1.62
C ASN A 883 -27.93 -13.04 2.91
N LYS A 884 -28.47 -13.51 4.05
CA LYS A 884 -28.13 -13.00 5.40
C LYS A 884 -26.87 -13.70 5.92
N ILE A 885 -25.97 -12.95 6.55
CA ILE A 885 -24.80 -13.44 7.27
C ILE A 885 -24.62 -12.72 8.61
N SER A 886 -24.22 -13.48 9.64
CA SER A 886 -23.70 -12.92 10.89
C SER A 886 -22.18 -13.01 10.88
N VAL A 887 -21.50 -11.93 11.26
CA VAL A 887 -20.03 -11.87 11.32
C VAL A 887 -19.62 -11.64 12.77
N SER A 888 -18.95 -12.65 13.37
CA SER A 888 -18.76 -12.75 14.82
C SER A 888 -17.76 -11.77 15.43
N SER A 889 -16.92 -11.10 14.63
CA SER A 889 -15.93 -10.13 15.13
C SER A 889 -16.48 -8.72 15.34
N ALA A 890 -17.56 -8.34 14.64
CA ALA A 890 -18.17 -7.02 14.69
C ALA A 890 -19.55 -7.12 15.35
N SER A 891 -19.56 -7.52 16.63
CA SER A 891 -20.75 -7.97 17.34
C SER A 891 -21.93 -6.99 17.30
N TYR A 892 -21.69 -5.69 17.23
CA TYR A 892 -22.69 -4.61 17.15
C TYR A 892 -23.03 -4.12 15.72
N ILE A 893 -22.27 -4.53 14.69
CA ILE A 893 -22.51 -4.22 13.26
C ILE A 893 -22.97 -5.47 12.48
N SER A 894 -23.03 -6.62 13.13
CA SER A 894 -23.84 -7.76 12.70
C SER A 894 -25.33 -7.46 12.96
N PRO A 895 -26.29 -8.02 12.20
CA PRO A 895 -26.15 -8.83 11.00
C PRO A 895 -25.83 -8.02 9.72
N ARG A 896 -25.50 -8.73 8.65
CA ARG A 896 -25.28 -8.18 7.30
C ARG A 896 -26.07 -8.95 6.24
N VAL A 897 -26.32 -8.30 5.11
CA VAL A 897 -26.91 -8.89 3.90
C VAL A 897 -26.04 -8.61 2.70
N TYR A 898 -25.94 -9.58 1.79
CA TYR A 898 -25.28 -9.41 0.51
C TYR A 898 -26.04 -10.15 -0.58
N GLY A 899 -25.87 -9.73 -1.83
CA GLY A 899 -26.62 -10.33 -2.92
C GLY A 899 -26.59 -9.55 -4.23
N ASP A 900 -27.34 -10.07 -5.18
CA ASP A 900 -27.52 -9.47 -6.50
C ASP A 900 -28.99 -9.51 -6.96
N PHE A 901 -29.36 -8.50 -7.76
CA PHE A 901 -30.72 -8.26 -8.24
C PHE A 901 -30.72 -7.91 -9.73
N VAL A 902 -31.56 -8.57 -10.53
CA VAL A 902 -31.69 -8.30 -11.96
C VAL A 902 -32.88 -7.38 -12.25
N LEU A 903 -32.67 -6.35 -13.06
CA LEU A 903 -33.72 -5.43 -13.52
C LEU A 903 -34.34 -5.93 -14.84
N VAL A 904 -35.40 -6.74 -14.77
CA VAL A 904 -36.18 -7.14 -15.96
C VAL A 904 -37.36 -6.19 -16.16
N LEU A 905 -37.32 -5.42 -17.24
CA LEU A 905 -38.43 -4.56 -17.69
C LEU A 905 -39.47 -5.40 -18.44
N ILE A 906 -40.60 -5.73 -17.78
CA ILE A 906 -41.79 -6.21 -18.49
C ILE A 906 -42.36 -5.03 -19.29
N GLN A 907 -42.19 -5.09 -20.61
CA GLN A 907 -42.60 -4.03 -21.53
C GLN A 907 -44.12 -4.02 -21.70
N SER A 908 -44.82 -3.34 -20.79
CA SER A 908 -46.27 -3.17 -20.85
C SER A 908 -46.67 -2.39 -22.11
N LEU A 909 -47.19 -3.12 -23.11
CA LEU A 909 -47.69 -2.57 -24.36
C LEU A 909 -48.89 -1.65 -24.10
N ARG A 910 -48.67 -0.34 -24.19
CA ARG A 910 -49.76 0.63 -24.35
C ARG A 910 -50.38 0.48 -25.75
N LEU A 911 -51.41 -0.36 -25.84
CA LEU A 911 -52.44 -0.27 -26.87
C LEU A 911 -53.68 0.42 -26.28
N PRO A 912 -54.14 1.55 -26.84
CA PRO A 912 -55.36 2.20 -26.39
C PRO A 912 -56.60 1.53 -27.00
N ILE A 913 -57.52 1.05 -26.17
CA ILE A 913 -58.87 0.70 -26.58
C ILE A 913 -59.84 1.37 -25.60
N GLU A 914 -60.66 2.29 -26.14
CA GLU A 914 -61.78 2.90 -25.42
C GLU A 914 -62.98 1.94 -25.35
N LYS A 915 -64.01 2.37 -24.58
CA LYS A 915 -65.25 1.67 -24.21
C LYS A 915 -65.08 0.76 -22.97
N GLY A 916 -65.87 0.87 -21.91
CA GLY A 916 -66.86 1.91 -21.55
C GLY A 916 -68.15 1.33 -20.95
N LEU A 917 -68.75 2.09 -20.02
CA LEU A 917 -70.12 1.97 -19.49
C LEU A 917 -70.61 0.56 -19.11
N GLY A 918 -70.72 0.28 -17.80
CA GLY A 918 -71.59 -0.81 -17.35
C GLY A 918 -71.51 -1.14 -15.86
N TYR A 919 -72.68 -1.11 -15.23
CA TYR A 919 -73.06 -1.83 -14.01
C TYR A 919 -72.41 -3.23 -13.92
N GLN A 920 -72.12 -3.77 -12.73
CA GLN A 920 -72.94 -3.67 -11.51
C GLN A 920 -72.12 -3.69 -10.21
#